data_AF-A0A936XN23-F1
#
_entry.id   AF-A0A936XN23-F1
#
_cell.length_a   1.000
_cell.length_b   1.000
_cell.length_c   1.000
_cell.angle_alpha   90.00
_cell.angle_beta   90.00
_cell.angle_gamma   90.00
#
_symmetry.space_group_name_H-M   'P 1'
#
loop_
_entity.id
_entity.type
_entity.pdbx_description
1 polymer ?
#
loop_
_entity_poly.entity_id
_entity_poly.type
_entity_poly.pdbx_seq_one_letter_code
_entity_poly.pdbx_strand_id
1 'polypeptide(L)'
;MTGTYSGRIDNLTLRQNTAPITTPSGTTILALNTGSVSQGATVANAASTAIGNGQTMSLLTQVNAVSANSGSGPATVIRTVTPSTTVPDNSLFRSNPSPAGHYLIETDPRFAGYRQWLTSDYLLQALALDPDTLQKRLGDGFYEQRLINEQVAQLTGRRYLANYQNDEAQYRALMDAGVTVAQAWNLIPGIALTAEQMALLTTDIVWLVEKDVTLANGQTRKALVPQVYARLRDGDLAPSGALLAGNDIQFSLASDLTNSGNIAGRQIVALTAENIRNLGGRISGQEALVAARSDLSSIGGVIEAQDRLLATAGRDLTLASRTVDLDYRQNGSANTVKRTVIDRVAGLYVTGSGGTLVASAGNDMSLLAARISNAAADGRTTLIAGNTLDLGSVRETSLANTTGKQTRRSEARSTEVGSTLQTGGDLRLEAENDLNARAASVTSSEGALIVRAGHDITIDAGEATHDMDYQRKSTKSGFLSSTTKVRRDTLSETTALASTFSGDSTALLAGNDLRIAGSNVVATRDTTLIAGHNLFLESASETYKETHFRSEKTSGLFTSGGAGFTIGSKQLSTDQKSWGNSVIASTIGSTEGNVLMQAGNAYRQVGSDVITPQGSIDISAKTLDIVEARETRSSIFESKAKQSGLSIAITSPIITAVQTAQQMSQAAGDTKDSRMQVLAAASSALSAKNAIDAIKTGQGRTINGQANQIDTGKFDADGNAITRDATAAEQIGGVNLSISIGSSKSSSKTTQTSDSAAGSNLIAGQDIRLTARGAGPDSDLTVQGSRLAAVNNITLRADDEIRLLAAANTATQNSTSKSSSASVGFSVGTDGLLFNVGASGGRGKADGSDTTWSNSRVEAGQILTLEAGGDTTLRGAVASGQQVIAKVGTSGQGKLLIESLQDTSYYNSKQQSAGFSLSVGPGKVSGSVSASQSKVNSDFASVAEQSGLKAGDGGFQVQVKGDTDLKGAVIASTQAAVDNNKNTFSTGGTLTLSDIQNRASYSARSTSINLGSGVSFDGKLDPGGTSAGFGEDSGNAGSTTLAGISGMAGNTAVRSGDRETGIAPIFNASRCRRTLMRR
;
A
#
# COMPACT_ATOMS: atom_id res chain seq x y z
N MET A 1 -34.42 7.82 21.14
CA MET A 1 -34.11 7.89 19.70
C MET A 1 -32.71 7.36 19.48
N THR A 2 -32.67 6.10 19.07
CA THR A 2 -31.52 5.29 18.70
C THR A 2 -30.98 5.74 17.34
N GLY A 3 -29.69 6.06 17.28
CA GLY A 3 -28.97 6.34 16.04
C GLY A 3 -27.52 5.92 16.24
N THR A 4 -27.24 4.65 15.97
CA THR A 4 -25.90 4.05 16.01
C THR A 4 -25.17 4.45 14.74
N TYR A 5 -24.22 5.38 14.83
CA TYR A 5 -23.27 5.66 13.74
C TYR A 5 -22.25 4.51 13.69
N SER A 6 -22.53 3.51 12.84
CA SER A 6 -21.55 2.51 12.41
C SER A 6 -20.91 3.01 11.12
N GLY A 7 -20.02 4.00 11.24
CA GLY A 7 -19.15 4.44 10.16
C GLY A 7 -17.89 3.57 10.14
N ARG A 8 -17.94 2.55 9.30
CA ARG A 8 -16.86 1.62 8.94
C ARG A 8 -15.83 2.39 8.12
N ILE A 9 -14.55 2.36 8.49
CA ILE A 9 -13.46 2.67 7.56
C ILE A 9 -13.01 1.30 7.08
N ASP A 10 -13.53 0.89 5.92
CA ASP A 10 -13.04 -0.29 5.23
C ASP A 10 -11.62 -0.01 4.74
N ASN A 11 -10.74 -0.97 5.01
CA ASN A 11 -9.38 -1.03 4.53
C ASN A 11 -9.42 -1.05 2.99
N LEU A 12 -9.00 0.04 2.34
CA LEU A 12 -8.81 0.05 0.89
C LEU A 12 -7.55 -0.75 0.56
N THR A 13 -7.71 -2.05 0.36
CA THR A 13 -6.68 -2.87 -0.27
C THR A 13 -6.74 -2.59 -1.77
N LEU A 14 -5.82 -1.76 -2.28
CA LEU A 14 -5.62 -1.58 -3.72
C LEU A 14 -4.95 -2.84 -4.28
N ARG A 15 -5.76 -3.83 -4.66
CA ARG A 15 -5.35 -4.85 -5.63
C ARG A 15 -5.71 -4.35 -7.02
N GLN A 16 -4.69 -4.01 -7.81
CA GLN A 16 -4.86 -3.87 -9.26
C GLN A 16 -5.30 -5.22 -9.81
N ASN A 17 -6.46 -5.26 -10.47
CA ASN A 17 -6.81 -6.37 -11.35
C ASN A 17 -7.39 -5.79 -12.64
N THR A 18 -6.65 -6.01 -13.71
CA THR A 18 -6.90 -5.68 -15.11
C THR A 18 -7.98 -6.60 -15.70
N ALA A 19 -9.10 -6.04 -16.18
CA ALA A 19 -9.86 -6.39 -17.40
C ALA A 19 -11.32 -5.87 -17.35
N PRO A 20 -11.98 -5.60 -18.50
CA PRO A 20 -13.09 -4.65 -18.59
C PRO A 20 -14.45 -5.34 -18.72
N ILE A 21 -15.47 -4.97 -17.92
CA ILE A 21 -16.87 -5.33 -18.22
C ILE A 21 -17.83 -4.17 -17.89
N THR A 22 -18.58 -3.81 -18.93
CA THR A 22 -19.76 -2.94 -19.05
C THR A 22 -20.93 -3.36 -18.15
N THR A 23 -21.68 -2.41 -17.58
CA THR A 23 -23.07 -2.68 -17.12
C THR A 23 -24.04 -1.51 -17.34
N PRO A 24 -25.36 -1.79 -17.51
CA PRO A 24 -26.41 -0.82 -17.77
C PRO A 24 -27.29 -0.46 -16.54
N SER A 25 -27.84 0.76 -16.58
CA SER A 25 -29.18 1.22 -16.13
C SER A 25 -29.67 1.14 -14.66
N GLY A 26 -29.93 2.34 -14.09
CA GLY A 26 -31.04 2.72 -13.19
C GLY A 26 -30.95 2.31 -11.70
N THR A 27 -31.23 3.12 -10.66
CA THR A 27 -31.99 4.38 -10.54
C THR A 27 -31.67 5.08 -9.19
N THR A 28 -31.37 6.38 -9.30
CA THR A 28 -31.40 7.59 -8.44
C THR A 28 -31.74 7.55 -6.92
N ILE A 29 -30.97 8.30 -6.09
CA ILE A 29 -31.45 9.37 -5.15
C ILE A 29 -30.35 10.45 -4.94
N LEU A 30 -30.66 11.66 -5.42
CA LEU A 30 -30.28 13.04 -5.00
C LEU A 30 -28.80 13.43 -4.75
N ALA A 31 -28.15 13.93 -5.81
CA ALA A 31 -27.02 14.85 -5.74
C ALA A 31 -27.49 16.32 -5.80
N LEU A 32 -26.82 17.19 -5.03
CA LEU A 32 -26.95 18.64 -5.14
C LEU A 32 -26.62 19.10 -6.57
N ASN A 33 -27.54 19.89 -7.11
CA ASN A 33 -27.48 20.52 -8.41
C ASN A 33 -26.24 21.45 -8.52
N THR A 34 -25.26 21.07 -9.33
CA THR A 34 -24.36 22.02 -10.00
C THR A 34 -24.59 21.83 -11.48
N GLY A 35 -25.23 22.83 -12.09
CA GLY A 35 -25.66 22.78 -13.48
C GLY A 35 -24.51 22.45 -14.41
N SER A 36 -24.83 21.62 -15.39
CA SER A 36 -24.15 21.54 -16.68
C SER A 36 -23.88 22.95 -17.21
N VAL A 37 -22.63 23.39 -17.10
CA VAL A 37 -22.10 24.48 -17.91
C VAL A 37 -21.69 23.84 -19.22
N SER A 38 -22.52 24.04 -20.25
CA SER A 38 -22.05 24.04 -21.62
C SER A 38 -20.74 24.83 -21.66
N GLN A 39 -19.66 24.24 -22.20
CA GLN A 39 -18.42 24.97 -22.44
C GLN A 39 -18.69 26.07 -23.47
N GLY A 40 -19.23 27.19 -23.00
CA GLY A 40 -19.06 28.49 -23.63
C GLY A 40 -17.64 28.96 -23.33
N ALA A 41 -17.02 29.61 -24.32
CA ALA A 41 -15.70 30.19 -24.23
C ALA A 41 -15.52 30.96 -22.90
N THR A 42 -14.70 30.44 -21.99
CA THR A 42 -14.32 31.17 -20.77
C THR A 42 -13.30 32.25 -21.15
N VAL A 43 -13.78 33.48 -21.30
CA VAL A 43 -12.92 34.67 -21.41
C VAL A 43 -12.35 34.96 -20.02
N ALA A 44 -11.03 34.81 -19.83
CA ALA A 44 -10.37 35.29 -18.63
C ALA A 44 -10.29 36.83 -18.68
N ASN A 45 -10.94 37.52 -17.75
CA ASN A 45 -10.89 38.99 -17.66
C ASN A 45 -9.49 39.47 -17.25
N ALA A 46 -9.06 40.55 -17.89
CA ALA A 46 -7.74 41.19 -17.76
C ALA A 46 -7.41 41.63 -16.32
N ALA A 47 -6.20 41.33 -15.88
CA ALA A 47 -5.59 41.96 -14.70
C ALA A 47 -4.69 43.12 -15.17
N SER A 48 -5.05 44.35 -14.80
CA SER A 48 -4.14 45.50 -14.91
C SER A 48 -3.36 45.65 -13.60
N THR A 49 -2.05 45.42 -13.61
CA THR A 49 -1.18 45.77 -12.48
C THR A 49 -0.33 46.98 -12.88
N ALA A 50 -0.43 48.06 -12.11
CA ALA A 50 0.39 49.25 -12.31
C ALA A 50 1.83 48.96 -11.88
N ILE A 51 2.79 49.13 -12.80
CA ILE A 51 4.21 49.19 -12.48
C ILE A 51 4.56 50.68 -12.33
N GLY A 52 5.23 51.05 -11.24
CA GLY A 52 5.65 52.44 -11.00
C GLY A 52 6.60 52.94 -12.09
N ASN A 53 6.05 53.66 -13.08
CA ASN A 53 6.67 54.69 -13.94
C ASN A 53 5.74 55.11 -15.10
N GLY A 54 4.42 55.17 -14.87
CA GLY A 54 3.48 55.76 -15.85
C GLY A 54 3.30 55.00 -17.18
N GLN A 55 3.83 53.77 -17.32
CA GLN A 55 3.56 52.93 -18.49
C GLN A 55 2.37 52.02 -18.23
N THR A 56 1.32 52.16 -19.04
CA THR A 56 0.16 51.27 -19.07
C THR A 56 0.46 50.04 -19.93
N MET A 57 0.33 48.84 -19.36
CA MET A 57 0.37 47.59 -20.12
C MET A 57 -0.88 47.47 -21.00
N SER A 58 -0.71 47.05 -22.26
CA SER A 58 -1.82 46.81 -23.19
C SER A 58 -2.69 45.63 -22.70
N LEU A 59 -4.03 45.75 -22.80
CA LEU A 59 -4.93 44.66 -22.40
C LEU A 59 -4.69 43.43 -23.29
N LEU A 60 -4.37 42.30 -22.65
CA LEU A 60 -4.19 40.99 -23.27
C LEU A 60 -5.52 40.22 -23.21
N THR A 61 -5.98 39.71 -24.35
CA THR A 61 -7.15 38.83 -24.44
C THR A 61 -6.70 37.42 -24.81
N GLN A 62 -7.17 36.42 -24.07
CA GLN A 62 -6.79 35.02 -24.21
C GLN A 62 -8.01 34.11 -24.41
N VAL A 63 -7.95 33.22 -25.39
CA VAL A 63 -8.97 32.20 -25.65
C VAL A 63 -8.33 30.84 -25.94
N ASN A 64 -8.90 29.75 -25.44
CA ASN A 64 -8.45 28.39 -25.76
C ASN A 64 -8.89 28.01 -27.18
N ALA A 65 -7.99 27.42 -27.97
CA ALA A 65 -8.33 26.94 -29.30
C ALA A 65 -9.15 25.63 -29.23
N VAL A 66 -10.15 25.50 -30.11
CA VAL A 66 -10.93 24.27 -30.28
C VAL A 66 -10.03 23.22 -30.96
N SER A 67 -9.68 22.16 -30.24
CA SER A 67 -8.83 21.08 -30.78
C SER A 67 -9.69 19.97 -31.38
N ALA A 68 -9.54 19.71 -32.68
CA ALA A 68 -10.09 18.54 -33.36
C ALA A 68 -9.12 17.34 -33.22
N ASN A 69 -8.88 16.87 -31.99
CA ASN A 69 -8.46 15.51 -31.63
C ASN A 69 -8.01 15.47 -30.16
N SER A 70 -8.51 14.48 -29.44
CA SER A 70 -8.11 14.15 -28.07
C SER A 70 -6.70 13.53 -28.09
N GLY A 71 -5.72 14.24 -27.51
CA GLY A 71 -4.36 13.75 -27.29
C GLY A 71 -3.65 14.61 -26.25
N SER A 72 -2.95 13.97 -25.31
CA SER A 72 -2.36 14.54 -24.09
C SER A 72 -1.21 15.54 -24.34
N GLY A 73 -1.54 16.77 -24.73
CA GLY A 73 -0.64 17.92 -24.76
C GLY A 73 -1.30 19.17 -24.15
N PRO A 74 -0.52 20.21 -23.78
CA PRO A 74 -1.07 21.45 -23.27
C PRO A 74 -2.00 22.11 -24.30
N ALA A 75 -3.11 22.68 -23.82
CA ALA A 75 -4.13 23.29 -24.67
C ALA A 75 -3.51 24.42 -25.51
N THR A 76 -3.66 24.39 -26.84
CA THR A 76 -3.20 25.49 -27.67
C THR A 76 -4.06 26.73 -27.43
N VAL A 77 -3.43 27.89 -27.24
CA VAL A 77 -4.09 29.13 -26.86
C VAL A 77 -3.92 30.17 -27.95
N ILE A 78 -4.96 30.96 -28.19
CA ILE A 78 -4.92 32.09 -29.11
C ILE A 78 -5.00 33.37 -28.30
N ARG A 79 -4.06 34.28 -28.55
CA ARG A 79 -4.00 35.59 -27.89
C ARG A 79 -3.93 36.72 -28.90
N THR A 80 -4.46 37.84 -28.45
CA THR A 80 -4.31 39.13 -29.09
C THR A 80 -4.03 40.16 -28.00
N VAL A 81 -3.21 41.15 -28.33
CA VAL A 81 -3.04 42.35 -27.52
C VAL A 81 -3.86 43.46 -28.14
N THR A 82 -4.32 44.40 -27.32
CA THR A 82 -4.88 45.64 -27.83
C THR A 82 -3.72 46.45 -28.44
N PRO A 83 -3.71 46.72 -29.76
CA PRO A 83 -2.62 47.47 -30.38
C PRO A 83 -2.56 48.89 -29.80
N SER A 84 -1.34 49.43 -29.63
CA SER A 84 -1.20 50.81 -29.15
C SER A 84 -1.75 51.79 -30.18
N THR A 85 -2.70 52.62 -29.76
CA THR A 85 -3.23 53.73 -30.57
C THR A 85 -2.63 55.08 -30.16
N THR A 86 -1.58 55.07 -29.32
CA THR A 86 -0.89 56.31 -28.93
C THR A 86 -0.10 56.85 -30.12
N VAL A 87 -0.40 58.09 -30.51
CA VAL A 87 0.38 58.79 -31.54
C VAL A 87 1.81 59.02 -31.03
N PRO A 88 2.86 58.60 -31.76
CA PRO A 88 4.24 58.83 -31.34
C PRO A 88 4.58 60.31 -31.27
N ASP A 89 5.21 60.75 -30.17
CA ASP A 89 5.75 62.10 -30.01
C ASP A 89 7.27 62.11 -30.33
N ASN A 90 7.61 61.93 -31.60
CA ASN A 90 9.00 61.96 -32.07
C ASN A 90 9.10 62.44 -33.51
N SER A 91 10.31 62.79 -33.96
CA SER A 91 10.55 63.32 -35.30
C SER A 91 10.48 62.29 -36.43
N LEU A 92 10.31 61.00 -36.13
CA LEU A 92 10.24 59.93 -37.13
C LEU A 92 8.84 59.80 -37.73
N PHE A 93 7.80 60.16 -36.97
CA PHE A 93 6.40 60.08 -37.40
C PHE A 93 5.72 61.44 -37.30
N ARG A 94 4.85 61.74 -38.27
CA ARG A 94 3.99 62.93 -38.26
C ARG A 94 2.54 62.49 -38.19
N SER A 95 1.73 63.19 -37.40
CA SER A 95 0.28 63.05 -37.48
C SER A 95 -0.23 63.82 -38.70
N ASN A 96 -1.08 63.18 -39.51
CA ASN A 96 -1.71 63.82 -40.67
C ASN A 96 -3.15 64.25 -40.33
N PRO A 97 -3.40 65.54 -40.02
CA PRO A 97 -4.74 66.01 -39.65
C PRO A 97 -5.69 66.15 -40.85
N SER A 98 -5.20 66.09 -42.09
CA SER A 98 -5.96 66.33 -43.33
C SER A 98 -7.12 65.33 -43.48
N PRO A 99 -8.36 65.77 -43.75
CA PRO A 99 -9.49 64.88 -44.04
C PRO A 99 -9.25 63.94 -45.23
N ALA A 100 -8.44 64.36 -46.22
CA ALA A 100 -8.20 63.62 -47.46
C ALA A 100 -7.02 62.61 -47.41
N GLY A 101 -6.27 62.52 -46.31
CA GLY A 101 -5.16 61.56 -46.19
C GLY A 101 -5.63 60.14 -45.86
N HIS A 102 -4.96 59.12 -46.39
CA HIS A 102 -5.30 57.70 -46.16
C HIS A 102 -4.89 57.20 -44.76
N TYR A 103 -3.89 57.83 -44.14
CA TYR A 103 -3.28 57.43 -42.87
C TYR A 103 -3.45 58.52 -41.79
N LEU A 104 -3.59 58.13 -40.52
CA LEU A 104 -3.54 59.08 -39.39
C LEU A 104 -2.09 59.41 -38.98
N ILE A 105 -1.18 58.44 -39.13
CA ILE A 105 0.24 58.56 -38.80
C ILE A 105 1.06 58.23 -40.05
N GLU A 106 1.92 59.14 -40.47
CA GLU A 106 2.82 58.92 -41.61
C GLU A 106 4.27 58.99 -41.15
N THR A 107 5.12 58.19 -41.76
CA THR A 107 6.57 58.28 -41.55
C THR A 107 7.09 59.53 -42.24
N ASP A 108 7.94 60.30 -41.56
CA ASP A 108 8.50 61.53 -42.15
C ASP A 108 9.33 61.15 -43.41
N PRO A 109 9.06 61.76 -44.57
CA PRO A 109 9.71 61.42 -45.84
C PRO A 109 11.24 61.45 -45.82
N ARG A 110 11.85 62.20 -44.88
CA ARG A 110 13.31 62.24 -44.68
C ARG A 110 13.88 60.91 -44.18
N PHE A 111 13.05 60.05 -43.59
CA PHE A 111 13.45 58.75 -43.03
C PHE A 111 12.86 57.55 -43.81
N ALA A 112 11.83 57.76 -44.63
CA ALA A 112 11.10 56.70 -45.35
C ALA A 112 11.59 56.46 -46.81
N GLY A 113 12.70 57.09 -47.22
CA GLY A 113 13.17 57.25 -48.60
C GLY A 113 12.70 56.23 -49.65
N TYR A 114 12.07 56.74 -50.73
CA TYR A 114 11.77 56.15 -52.07
C TYR A 114 11.25 54.69 -52.19
N ARG A 115 11.05 53.93 -51.11
CA ARG A 115 10.49 52.57 -51.16
C ARG A 115 8.99 52.58 -50.88
N GLN A 116 8.21 51.87 -51.71
CA GLN A 116 6.81 51.56 -51.38
C GLN A 116 6.78 50.43 -50.35
N TRP A 117 6.25 50.72 -49.16
CA TRP A 117 6.10 49.77 -48.08
C TRP A 117 4.77 49.03 -48.22
N LEU A 118 4.76 47.72 -47.92
CA LEU A 118 3.52 46.95 -47.84
C LEU A 118 2.60 47.52 -46.74
N THR A 119 1.36 47.83 -47.11
CA THR A 119 0.33 48.41 -46.24
C THR A 119 -0.86 47.46 -46.10
N SER A 120 -1.73 47.72 -45.12
CA SER A 120 -3.01 47.03 -44.97
C SER A 120 -3.98 47.18 -46.15
N ASP A 121 -3.72 48.08 -47.11
CA ASP A 121 -4.48 48.16 -48.36
C ASP A 121 -4.38 46.86 -49.17
N TYR A 122 -3.29 46.12 -49.01
CA TYR A 122 -3.13 44.78 -49.59
C TYR A 122 -4.25 43.82 -49.15
N LEU A 123 -4.57 43.81 -47.85
CA LEU A 123 -5.65 42.99 -47.29
C LEU A 123 -7.02 43.47 -47.80
N LEU A 124 -7.24 44.78 -47.86
CA LEU A 124 -8.51 45.37 -48.31
C LEU A 124 -8.78 45.09 -49.81
N GLN A 125 -7.76 45.26 -50.65
CA GLN A 125 -7.84 44.97 -52.09
C GLN A 125 -8.08 43.48 -52.35
N ALA A 126 -7.43 42.60 -51.58
CA ALA A 126 -7.65 41.15 -51.67
C ALA A 126 -9.08 40.72 -51.26
N LEU A 127 -9.78 41.54 -50.48
CA LEU A 127 -11.20 41.38 -50.12
C LEU A 127 -12.16 42.12 -51.06
N ALA A 128 -11.66 42.70 -52.16
CA ALA A 128 -12.41 43.54 -53.10
C ALA A 128 -13.11 44.75 -52.45
N LEU A 129 -12.50 45.30 -51.39
CA LEU A 129 -12.95 46.51 -50.71
C LEU A 129 -12.09 47.69 -51.15
N ASP A 130 -12.73 48.80 -51.49
CA ASP A 130 -12.04 50.03 -51.90
C ASP A 130 -11.47 50.76 -50.66
N PRO A 131 -10.14 50.85 -50.50
CA PRO A 131 -9.52 51.54 -49.35
C PRO A 131 -9.87 53.02 -49.26
N ASP A 132 -10.27 53.67 -50.36
CA ASP A 132 -10.58 55.10 -50.39
C ASP A 132 -11.96 55.42 -49.81
N THR A 133 -12.83 54.41 -49.72
CA THR A 133 -14.18 54.53 -49.15
C THR A 133 -14.28 54.06 -47.69
N LEU A 134 -13.23 53.42 -47.19
CA LEU A 134 -13.14 52.89 -45.83
C LEU A 134 -12.47 53.88 -44.86
N GLN A 135 -12.62 53.62 -43.56
CA GLN A 135 -12.01 54.44 -42.50
C GLN A 135 -10.49 54.52 -42.64
N LYS A 136 -9.90 55.64 -42.21
CA LYS A 136 -8.45 55.87 -42.24
C LYS A 136 -7.68 54.76 -41.55
N ARG A 137 -6.48 54.46 -42.03
CA ARG A 137 -5.59 53.47 -41.40
C ARG A 137 -4.80 54.17 -40.30
N LEU A 138 -4.42 53.42 -39.28
CA LEU A 138 -3.67 53.98 -38.15
C LEU A 138 -2.36 54.63 -38.61
N GLY A 139 -1.63 53.97 -39.51
CA GLY A 139 -0.44 54.56 -40.12
C GLY A 139 -0.07 53.95 -41.46
N ASP A 140 0.98 54.50 -42.08
CA ASP A 140 1.54 53.96 -43.33
C ASP A 140 2.20 52.57 -43.14
N GLY A 141 2.61 51.94 -44.25
CA GLY A 141 3.14 50.57 -44.21
C GLY A 141 4.36 50.38 -43.31
N PHE A 142 5.21 51.41 -43.15
CA PHE A 142 6.36 51.35 -42.24
C PHE A 142 5.89 51.37 -40.78
N TYR A 143 4.95 52.26 -40.44
CA TYR A 143 4.36 52.31 -39.10
C TYR A 143 3.59 51.03 -38.76
N GLU A 144 2.80 50.50 -39.68
CA GLU A 144 2.03 49.26 -39.47
C GLU A 144 2.93 48.04 -39.26
N GLN A 145 4.00 47.88 -40.06
CA GLN A 145 4.96 46.77 -39.86
C GLN A 145 5.65 46.85 -38.49
N ARG A 146 5.99 48.06 -38.02
CA ARG A 146 6.50 48.27 -36.65
C ARG A 146 5.48 47.86 -35.61
N LEU A 147 4.22 48.26 -35.79
CA LEU A 147 3.11 47.93 -34.89
C LEU A 147 2.85 46.42 -34.83
N ILE A 148 2.92 45.72 -35.96
CA ILE A 148 2.82 44.26 -36.00
C ILE A 148 3.95 43.62 -35.19
N ASN A 149 5.18 44.08 -35.37
CA ASN A 149 6.33 43.57 -34.62
C ASN A 149 6.20 43.80 -33.10
N GLU A 150 5.73 44.97 -32.68
CA GLU A 150 5.46 45.26 -31.27
C GLU A 150 4.41 44.31 -30.69
N GLN A 151 3.33 44.05 -31.43
CA GLN A 151 2.29 43.11 -31.01
C GLN A 151 2.81 41.67 -30.93
N VAL A 152 3.59 41.22 -31.92
CA VAL A 152 4.22 39.89 -31.90
C VAL A 152 5.16 39.76 -30.70
N ALA A 153 5.95 40.80 -30.39
CA ALA A 153 6.82 40.82 -29.22
C ALA A 153 6.04 40.79 -27.90
N GLN A 154 4.92 41.52 -27.80
CA GLN A 154 4.07 41.50 -26.61
C GLN A 154 3.31 40.17 -26.45
N LEU A 155 3.00 39.48 -27.55
CA LEU A 155 2.29 38.20 -27.52
C LEU A 155 3.23 37.04 -27.22
N THR A 156 4.42 37.03 -27.82
CA THR A 156 5.31 35.86 -27.86
C THR A 156 6.66 36.09 -27.17
N GLY A 157 7.05 37.34 -26.91
CA GLY A 157 8.39 37.70 -26.47
C GLY A 157 9.45 37.69 -27.59
N ARG A 158 9.02 37.54 -28.86
CA ARG A 158 9.90 37.34 -30.03
C ARG A 158 9.66 38.41 -31.09
N ARG A 159 10.61 38.58 -32.02
CA ARG A 159 10.46 39.50 -33.17
C ARG A 159 9.54 38.95 -34.25
N TYR A 160 9.57 37.64 -34.49
CA TYR A 160 8.78 36.97 -35.55
C TYR A 160 8.01 35.75 -35.03
N LEU A 161 6.83 35.48 -35.58
CA LEU A 161 5.97 34.33 -35.23
C LEU A 161 6.49 32.99 -35.81
N ALA A 162 7.08 33.06 -37.00
CA ALA A 162 7.65 31.92 -37.73
C ALA A 162 9.06 32.26 -38.26
N ASN A 163 9.61 31.42 -39.14
CA ASN A 163 10.93 31.61 -39.73
C ASN A 163 10.91 32.66 -40.87
N TYR A 164 10.24 33.79 -40.62
CA TYR A 164 10.18 34.91 -41.55
C TYR A 164 11.53 35.61 -41.64
N GLN A 165 11.89 36.03 -42.85
CA GLN A 165 13.19 36.65 -43.13
C GLN A 165 13.21 38.16 -42.83
N ASN A 166 12.05 38.81 -42.82
CA ASN A 166 11.89 40.25 -42.56
C ASN A 166 10.43 40.63 -42.21
N ASP A 167 10.26 41.87 -41.76
CA ASP A 167 8.97 42.46 -41.34
C ASP A 167 7.90 42.41 -42.45
N GLU A 168 8.29 42.70 -43.70
CA GLU A 168 7.38 42.72 -44.86
C GLU A 168 6.84 41.31 -45.21
N ALA A 169 7.71 40.29 -45.18
CA ALA A 169 7.33 38.90 -45.43
C ALA A 169 6.39 38.36 -44.34
N GLN A 170 6.66 38.68 -43.06
CA GLN A 170 5.76 38.35 -41.97
C GLN A 170 4.40 39.03 -42.14
N TYR A 171 4.40 40.33 -42.40
CA TYR A 171 3.16 41.10 -42.50
C TYR A 171 2.29 40.60 -43.67
N ARG A 172 2.92 40.31 -44.83
CA ARG A 172 2.23 39.72 -45.97
C ARG A 172 1.61 38.36 -45.64
N ALA A 173 2.38 37.44 -45.07
CA ALA A 173 1.90 36.10 -44.75
C ALA A 173 0.72 36.13 -43.75
N LEU A 174 0.79 37.02 -42.75
CA LEU A 174 -0.31 37.21 -41.79
C LEU A 174 -1.56 37.82 -42.43
N MET A 175 -1.39 38.72 -43.41
CA MET A 175 -2.52 39.26 -44.18
C MET A 175 -3.10 38.22 -45.14
N ASP A 176 -2.28 37.41 -45.81
CA ASP A 176 -2.74 36.32 -46.68
C ASP A 176 -3.58 35.28 -45.89
N ALA A 177 -3.10 34.92 -44.69
CA ALA A 177 -3.85 34.07 -43.77
C ALA A 177 -5.13 34.76 -43.28
N GLY A 178 -5.06 36.07 -42.98
CA GLY A 178 -6.22 36.89 -42.63
C GLY A 178 -7.29 36.93 -43.72
N VAL A 179 -6.90 37.11 -44.99
CA VAL A 179 -7.80 37.07 -46.16
C VAL A 179 -8.46 35.71 -46.29
N THR A 180 -7.69 34.63 -46.13
CA THR A 180 -8.20 33.26 -46.18
C THR A 180 -9.28 33.03 -45.12
N VAL A 181 -9.02 33.43 -43.87
CA VAL A 181 -9.98 33.32 -42.77
C VAL A 181 -11.20 34.23 -43.00
N ALA A 182 -10.99 35.45 -43.50
CA ALA A 182 -12.04 36.42 -43.74
C ALA A 182 -13.03 35.98 -44.82
N GLN A 183 -12.54 35.40 -45.91
CA GLN A 183 -13.38 34.82 -46.96
C GLN A 183 -14.13 33.58 -46.47
N ALA A 184 -13.49 32.74 -45.63
CA ALA A 184 -14.12 31.55 -45.09
C ALA A 184 -15.25 31.87 -44.07
N TRP A 185 -15.10 32.93 -43.28
CA TRP A 185 -16.01 33.29 -42.19
C TRP A 185 -16.85 34.55 -42.46
N ASN A 186 -16.79 35.09 -43.69
CA ASN A 186 -17.43 36.34 -44.08
C ASN A 186 -17.14 37.50 -43.11
N LEU A 187 -15.88 37.67 -42.73
CA LEU A 187 -15.48 38.74 -41.80
C LEU A 187 -15.47 40.11 -42.50
N ILE A 188 -15.87 41.14 -41.74
CA ILE A 188 -15.89 42.53 -42.21
C ILE A 188 -14.80 43.33 -41.48
N PRO A 189 -13.85 43.96 -42.20
CA PRO A 189 -12.84 44.83 -41.58
C PRO A 189 -13.48 45.92 -40.70
N GLY A 190 -12.86 46.18 -39.55
CA GLY A 190 -13.39 47.08 -38.53
C GLY A 190 -13.98 46.36 -37.31
N ILE A 191 -14.41 45.10 -37.47
CA ILE A 191 -14.96 44.28 -36.37
C ILE A 191 -13.89 43.29 -35.88
N ALA A 192 -13.59 43.33 -34.57
CA ALA A 192 -12.69 42.37 -33.94
C ALA A 192 -13.29 40.95 -33.89
N LEU A 193 -12.44 39.92 -33.97
CA LEU A 193 -12.89 38.54 -33.77
C LEU A 193 -13.51 38.35 -32.38
N THR A 194 -14.65 37.64 -32.33
CA THR A 194 -15.24 37.20 -31.06
C THR A 194 -14.37 36.10 -30.43
N ALA A 195 -14.57 35.83 -29.14
CA ALA A 195 -13.83 34.75 -28.47
C ALA A 195 -14.05 33.39 -29.17
N GLU A 196 -15.28 33.11 -29.61
CA GLU A 196 -15.62 31.88 -30.34
C GLU A 196 -14.89 31.79 -31.69
N GLN A 197 -14.83 32.89 -32.44
CA GLN A 197 -14.09 32.95 -33.71
C GLN A 197 -12.58 32.82 -33.48
N MET A 198 -12.05 33.48 -32.45
CA MET A 198 -10.65 33.30 -32.04
C MET A 198 -10.36 31.83 -31.76
N ALA A 199 -11.21 31.15 -30.98
CA ALA A 199 -11.00 29.74 -30.63
C ALA A 199 -10.89 28.81 -31.86
N LEU A 200 -11.48 29.19 -33.00
CA LEU A 200 -11.48 28.39 -34.23
C LEU A 200 -10.29 28.65 -35.15
N LEU A 201 -9.40 29.61 -34.86
CA LEU A 201 -8.26 29.86 -35.74
C LEU A 201 -7.26 28.70 -35.72
N THR A 202 -6.86 28.28 -36.92
CA THR A 202 -5.86 27.24 -37.16
C THR A 202 -4.48 27.82 -37.50
N THR A 203 -4.40 29.10 -37.88
CA THR A 203 -3.17 29.82 -38.25
C THR A 203 -3.12 31.21 -37.61
N ASP A 204 -1.91 31.78 -37.51
CA ASP A 204 -1.73 33.18 -37.10
C ASP A 204 -2.24 34.12 -38.19
N ILE A 205 -2.93 35.21 -37.80
CA ILE A 205 -3.43 36.20 -38.76
C ILE A 205 -3.19 37.63 -38.29
N VAL A 206 -3.26 38.56 -39.24
CA VAL A 206 -3.53 39.98 -38.96
C VAL A 206 -4.91 40.34 -39.48
N TRP A 207 -5.67 41.07 -38.66
CA TRP A 207 -6.99 41.55 -39.01
C TRP A 207 -7.16 43.04 -38.67
N LEU A 208 -7.93 43.78 -39.47
CA LEU A 208 -8.16 45.21 -39.27
C LEU A 208 -9.33 45.45 -38.32
N VAL A 209 -9.08 46.15 -37.23
CA VAL A 209 -10.06 46.46 -36.18
C VAL A 209 -10.21 47.98 -36.04
N GLU A 210 -11.44 48.45 -35.92
CA GLU A 210 -11.71 49.86 -35.67
C GLU A 210 -11.32 50.23 -34.22
N LYS A 211 -10.52 51.29 -34.07
CA LYS A 211 -10.17 51.86 -32.76
C LYS A 211 -10.28 53.37 -32.75
N ASP A 212 -10.54 53.90 -31.56
CA ASP A 212 -10.49 55.32 -31.27
C ASP A 212 -9.03 55.74 -31.01
N VAL A 213 -8.54 56.71 -31.79
CA VAL A 213 -7.16 57.23 -31.76
C VAL A 213 -7.19 58.69 -31.32
N THR A 214 -6.55 59.01 -30.20
CA THR A 214 -6.43 60.39 -29.71
C THR A 214 -5.18 61.03 -30.31
N LEU A 215 -5.37 62.04 -31.15
CA LEU A 215 -4.32 62.82 -31.79
C LEU A 215 -3.66 63.78 -30.78
N ALA A 216 -2.45 64.27 -31.09
CA ALA A 216 -1.69 65.17 -30.22
C ALA A 216 -2.42 66.48 -29.84
N ASN A 217 -3.47 66.85 -30.57
CA ASN A 217 -4.33 68.00 -30.32
C ASN A 217 -5.55 67.68 -29.40
N GLY A 218 -5.63 66.47 -28.84
CA GLY A 218 -6.72 66.01 -27.99
C GLY A 218 -7.98 65.52 -28.72
N GLN A 219 -8.03 65.56 -30.07
CA GLN A 219 -9.15 65.04 -30.84
C GLN A 219 -9.08 63.52 -31.01
N THR A 220 -10.20 62.84 -30.80
CA THR A 220 -10.34 61.40 -31.05
C THR A 220 -10.90 61.14 -32.45
N ARG A 221 -10.24 60.28 -33.24
CA ARG A 221 -10.71 59.82 -34.56
C ARG A 221 -10.71 58.30 -34.65
N LYS A 222 -11.65 57.74 -35.42
CA LYS A 222 -11.71 56.30 -35.70
C LYS A 222 -10.75 55.93 -36.83
N ALA A 223 -10.01 54.85 -36.64
CA ALA A 223 -9.14 54.27 -37.66
C ALA A 223 -9.11 52.75 -37.62
N LEU A 224 -8.84 52.14 -38.77
CA LEU A 224 -8.52 50.74 -38.90
C LEU A 224 -7.10 50.50 -38.42
N VAL A 225 -6.96 49.59 -37.46
CA VAL A 225 -5.70 49.21 -36.85
C VAL A 225 -5.42 47.74 -37.15
N PRO A 226 -4.25 47.39 -37.72
CA PRO A 226 -3.88 45.99 -37.89
C PRO A 226 -3.58 45.35 -36.54
N GLN A 227 -4.33 44.30 -36.22
CA GLN A 227 -4.28 43.58 -34.95
C GLN A 227 -3.87 42.12 -35.17
N VAL A 228 -2.89 41.64 -34.41
CA VAL A 228 -2.35 40.26 -34.50
C VAL A 228 -3.15 39.32 -33.63
N TYR A 229 -3.62 38.23 -34.22
CA TYR A 229 -4.19 37.08 -33.52
C TYR A 229 -3.22 35.91 -33.67
N ALA A 230 -2.47 35.62 -32.60
CA ALA A 230 -1.41 34.61 -32.61
C ALA A 230 -1.84 33.35 -31.86
N ARG A 231 -1.59 32.21 -32.47
CA ARG A 231 -1.69 30.88 -31.89
C ARG A 231 -0.37 30.56 -31.18
N LEU A 232 -0.38 30.71 -29.86
CA LEU A 232 0.81 30.57 -29.03
C LEU A 232 1.24 29.12 -28.90
N ARG A 233 2.56 28.94 -28.85
CA ARG A 233 3.23 27.67 -28.64
C ARG A 233 3.85 27.64 -27.24
N ASP A 234 4.20 26.45 -26.78
CA ASP A 234 4.96 26.31 -25.54
C ASP A 234 6.30 27.03 -25.65
N GLY A 235 6.63 27.84 -24.63
CA GLY A 235 7.82 28.70 -24.62
C GLY A 235 7.58 30.16 -25.07
N ASP A 236 6.37 30.51 -25.51
CA ASP A 236 5.97 31.91 -25.72
C ASP A 236 5.56 32.58 -24.39
N LEU A 237 5.53 33.92 -24.35
CA LEU A 237 5.28 34.73 -23.15
C LEU A 237 4.04 34.26 -22.37
N ALA A 238 4.17 33.93 -21.09
CA ALA A 238 3.05 33.61 -20.19
C ALA A 238 2.76 34.78 -19.23
N PRO A 239 1.52 34.92 -18.70
CA PRO A 239 1.18 36.00 -17.75
C PRO A 239 1.94 35.96 -16.40
N SER A 240 2.74 34.92 -16.14
CA SER A 240 3.47 34.73 -14.89
C SER A 240 4.95 34.38 -15.15
N GLY A 241 5.84 35.38 -15.09
CA GLY A 241 7.30 35.15 -15.05
C GLY A 241 8.11 36.07 -15.96
N ALA A 242 9.43 36.15 -15.70
CA ALA A 242 10.39 36.77 -16.61
C ALA A 242 10.71 35.80 -17.77
N LEU A 243 10.68 36.29 -19.01
CA LEU A 243 11.00 35.52 -20.21
C LEU A 243 12.20 36.14 -20.94
N LEU A 244 13.19 35.31 -21.26
CA LEU A 244 14.22 35.55 -22.25
C LEU A 244 13.97 34.60 -23.42
N ALA A 245 13.62 35.14 -24.60
CA ALA A 245 13.31 34.34 -25.78
C ALA A 245 14.15 34.74 -27.00
N GLY A 246 14.47 33.77 -27.86
CA GLY A 246 15.20 33.98 -29.10
C GLY A 246 15.06 32.79 -30.05
N ASN A 247 15.54 32.93 -31.28
CA ASN A 247 15.68 31.75 -32.14
C ASN A 247 16.79 30.84 -31.60
N ASP A 248 17.93 31.46 -31.29
CA ASP A 248 19.09 30.85 -30.66
C ASP A 248 19.49 31.71 -29.46
N ILE A 249 19.73 31.08 -28.31
CA ILE A 249 20.24 31.72 -27.11
C ILE A 249 21.58 31.07 -26.80
N GLN A 250 22.65 31.86 -26.80
CA GLN A 250 24.00 31.37 -26.50
C GLN A 250 24.65 32.26 -25.45
N PHE A 251 24.97 31.69 -24.29
CA PHE A 251 25.71 32.35 -23.22
C PHE A 251 27.00 31.60 -22.93
N SER A 252 28.11 32.33 -22.89
CA SER A 252 29.40 31.83 -22.40
C SER A 252 29.89 32.78 -21.32
N LEU A 253 29.54 32.46 -20.07
CA LEU A 253 29.84 33.25 -18.89
C LEU A 253 31.11 32.70 -18.22
N ALA A 254 31.94 33.61 -17.71
CA ALA A 254 33.10 33.25 -16.87
C ALA A 254 32.70 33.02 -15.40
N SER A 255 31.48 33.40 -15.02
CA SER A 255 30.93 33.29 -13.67
C SER A 255 29.61 32.51 -13.71
N ASP A 256 28.86 32.54 -12.61
CA ASP A 256 27.62 31.78 -12.44
C ASP A 256 26.46 32.31 -13.29
N LEU A 257 25.58 31.39 -13.71
CA LEU A 257 24.25 31.67 -14.25
C LEU A 257 23.19 31.24 -13.23
N THR A 258 22.32 32.16 -12.83
CA THR A 258 21.14 31.84 -12.00
C THR A 258 19.88 32.15 -12.78
N ASN A 259 19.07 31.13 -13.07
CA ASN A 259 17.77 31.26 -13.72
C ASN A 259 16.63 31.02 -12.73
N SER A 260 15.66 31.92 -12.69
CA SER A 260 14.40 31.78 -11.94
C SER A 260 13.16 32.06 -12.80
N GLY A 261 13.35 32.36 -14.09
CA GLY A 261 12.32 32.59 -15.09
C GLY A 261 12.41 31.60 -16.24
N ASN A 262 12.02 32.02 -17.44
CA ASN A 262 12.04 31.19 -18.64
C ASN A 262 13.14 31.65 -19.60
N ILE A 263 14.00 30.72 -20.02
CA ILE A 263 14.98 30.90 -21.10
C ILE A 263 14.54 29.98 -22.24
N ALA A 264 14.05 30.54 -23.34
CA ALA A 264 13.41 29.80 -24.42
C ALA A 264 14.03 30.11 -25.79
N GLY A 265 14.80 29.16 -26.33
CA GLY A 265 15.26 29.15 -27.72
C GLY A 265 14.28 28.40 -28.62
N ARG A 266 14.16 28.77 -29.90
CA ARG A 266 13.37 28.00 -30.87
C ARG A 266 14.17 26.85 -31.46
N GLN A 267 15.46 27.07 -31.69
CA GLN A 267 16.39 26.08 -32.21
C GLN A 267 17.34 25.68 -31.08
N ILE A 268 18.24 26.56 -30.67
CA ILE A 268 19.27 26.23 -29.69
C ILE A 268 19.16 27.08 -28.43
N VAL A 269 19.31 26.43 -27.27
CA VAL A 269 19.74 27.09 -26.03
C VAL A 269 21.07 26.50 -25.60
N ALA A 270 22.15 27.27 -25.71
CA ALA A 270 23.49 26.87 -25.28
C ALA A 270 23.96 27.76 -24.13
N LEU A 271 24.13 27.17 -22.95
CA LEU A 271 24.50 27.87 -21.73
C LEU A 271 25.81 27.26 -21.21
N THR A 272 26.85 28.09 -21.11
CA THR A 272 28.11 27.73 -20.47
C THR A 272 28.42 28.74 -19.37
N ALA A 273 28.68 28.27 -18.16
CA ALA A 273 28.96 29.11 -17.00
C ALA A 273 29.87 28.37 -15.99
N GLU A 274 30.36 29.05 -14.97
CA GLU A 274 31.08 28.40 -13.87
C GLU A 274 30.15 27.42 -13.13
N ASN A 275 29.07 27.96 -12.55
CA ASN A 275 27.94 27.18 -12.04
C ASN A 275 26.64 27.59 -12.74
N ILE A 276 25.73 26.65 -12.94
CA ILE A 276 24.39 26.92 -13.45
C ILE A 276 23.36 26.53 -12.40
N ARG A 277 22.58 27.49 -11.93
CA ARG A 277 21.50 27.29 -10.94
C ARG A 277 20.15 27.63 -11.56
N ASN A 278 19.36 26.61 -11.88
CA ASN A 278 17.98 26.74 -12.34
C ASN A 278 17.02 26.58 -11.16
N LEU A 279 16.65 27.71 -10.54
CA LEU A 279 15.87 27.78 -9.31
C LEU A 279 14.39 28.04 -9.62
N GLY A 280 13.66 26.97 -9.89
CA GLY A 280 12.23 27.06 -10.24
C GLY A 280 11.95 27.63 -11.63
N GLY A 281 12.99 27.90 -12.42
CA GLY A 281 12.89 28.39 -13.80
C GLY A 281 12.78 27.27 -14.83
N ARG A 282 12.55 27.66 -16.09
CA ARG A 282 12.47 26.77 -17.25
C ARG A 282 13.53 27.14 -18.28
N ILE A 283 14.24 26.14 -18.80
CA ILE A 283 15.17 26.27 -19.92
C ILE A 283 14.65 25.36 -21.03
N SER A 284 14.36 25.90 -22.22
CA SER A 284 13.75 25.13 -23.31
C SER A 284 14.30 25.48 -24.70
N GLY A 285 14.48 24.47 -25.56
CA GLY A 285 14.94 24.61 -26.94
C GLY A 285 14.53 23.43 -27.82
N GLN A 286 14.78 23.47 -29.14
CA GLN A 286 14.79 22.25 -29.94
C GLN A 286 16.01 21.40 -29.52
N GLU A 287 17.15 22.06 -29.34
CA GLU A 287 18.32 21.57 -28.63
C GLU A 287 18.60 22.42 -27.39
N ALA A 288 18.86 21.78 -26.26
CA ALA A 288 19.30 22.44 -25.03
C ALA A 288 20.66 21.86 -24.60
N LEU A 289 21.68 22.72 -24.59
CA LEU A 289 23.06 22.42 -24.23
C LEU A 289 23.40 23.23 -22.98
N VAL A 290 23.35 22.60 -21.81
CA VAL A 290 23.55 23.25 -20.51
C VAL A 290 24.82 22.69 -19.88
N ALA A 291 25.89 23.47 -19.88
CA ALA A 291 27.22 23.06 -19.44
C ALA A 291 27.75 23.95 -18.30
N ALA A 292 27.89 23.38 -17.10
CA ALA A 292 28.58 24.02 -15.98
C ALA A 292 30.03 23.52 -15.88
N ARG A 293 30.99 24.43 -15.65
CA ARG A 293 32.40 24.05 -15.42
C ARG A 293 32.59 23.35 -14.08
N SER A 294 31.83 23.74 -13.07
CA SER A 294 31.75 23.05 -11.77
C SER A 294 30.38 22.40 -11.62
N ASP A 295 29.37 23.13 -11.12
CA ASP A 295 28.12 22.51 -10.68
C ASP A 295 26.89 22.94 -11.50
N LEU A 296 26.03 21.97 -11.83
CA LEU A 296 24.71 22.20 -12.41
C LEU A 296 23.62 21.81 -11.41
N SER A 297 22.82 22.77 -10.95
CA SER A 297 21.74 22.53 -10.00
C SER A 297 20.40 23.00 -10.56
N SER A 298 19.43 22.11 -10.69
CA SER A 298 18.04 22.42 -11.02
C SER A 298 17.14 22.07 -9.83
N ILE A 299 16.69 23.10 -9.11
CA ILE A 299 15.88 22.96 -7.88
C ILE A 299 14.46 23.43 -8.18
N GLY A 300 13.51 22.51 -8.21
CA GLY A 300 12.14 22.76 -8.66
C GLY A 300 12.02 23.32 -10.07
N GLY A 301 13.12 23.28 -10.85
CA GLY A 301 13.25 23.84 -12.18
C GLY A 301 13.25 22.76 -13.27
N VAL A 302 12.89 23.17 -14.48
CA VAL A 302 12.78 22.29 -15.65
C VAL A 302 13.81 22.66 -16.70
N ILE A 303 14.50 21.67 -17.26
CA ILE A 303 15.30 21.82 -18.47
C ILE A 303 14.73 20.85 -19.51
N GLU A 304 14.40 21.33 -20.69
CA GLU A 304 13.77 20.50 -21.70
C GLU A 304 14.30 20.79 -23.10
N ALA A 305 14.22 19.78 -23.95
CA ALA A 305 14.48 19.91 -25.37
C ALA A 305 13.42 19.17 -26.19
N GLN A 306 13.28 19.53 -27.46
CA GLN A 306 12.50 18.71 -28.40
C GLN A 306 13.33 17.51 -28.85
N ASP A 307 14.52 17.73 -29.39
CA ASP A 307 15.31 16.68 -30.03
C ASP A 307 16.51 16.25 -29.18
N ARG A 308 17.23 17.20 -28.57
CA ARG A 308 18.47 16.89 -27.85
C ARG A 308 18.67 17.72 -26.61
N LEU A 309 18.82 17.05 -25.48
CA LEU A 309 19.19 17.65 -24.20
C LEU A 309 20.55 17.13 -23.76
N LEU A 310 21.54 18.02 -23.65
CA LEU A 310 22.83 17.75 -23.01
C LEU A 310 22.95 18.61 -21.74
N ALA A 311 23.01 17.96 -20.58
CA ALA A 311 23.19 18.60 -19.28
C ALA A 311 24.50 18.10 -18.66
N THR A 312 25.54 18.92 -18.62
CA THR A 312 26.89 18.50 -18.18
C THR A 312 27.40 19.38 -17.04
N ALA A 313 27.95 18.77 -16.00
CA ALA A 313 28.65 19.43 -14.90
C ALA A 313 30.08 18.87 -14.79
N GLY A 314 31.08 19.74 -14.66
CA GLY A 314 32.47 19.30 -14.45
C GLY A 314 32.70 18.65 -13.08
N ARG A 315 31.83 18.92 -12.11
CA ARG A 315 31.80 18.28 -10.79
C ARG A 315 30.43 17.66 -10.52
N ASP A 316 29.48 18.39 -9.94
CA ASP A 316 28.22 17.78 -9.46
C ASP A 316 27.00 18.22 -10.29
N LEU A 317 26.09 17.28 -10.55
CA LEU A 317 24.77 17.55 -11.14
C LEU A 317 23.67 17.22 -10.12
N THR A 318 22.86 18.21 -9.73
CA THR A 318 21.75 18.04 -8.79
C THR A 318 20.42 18.38 -9.44
N LEU A 319 19.48 17.43 -9.43
CA LEU A 319 18.07 17.65 -9.75
C LEU A 319 17.26 17.41 -8.48
N ALA A 320 16.67 18.46 -7.91
CA ALA A 320 15.95 18.32 -6.64
C ALA A 320 14.58 18.97 -6.70
N SER A 321 13.53 18.18 -6.47
CA SER A 321 12.19 18.72 -6.30
C SER A 321 12.11 19.54 -5.00
N ARG A 322 11.37 20.63 -5.05
CA ARG A 322 11.24 21.55 -3.92
C ARG A 322 10.01 21.20 -3.12
N THR A 323 10.16 21.16 -1.79
CA THR A 323 9.06 21.04 -0.86
C THR A 323 8.71 22.39 -0.25
N VAL A 324 7.44 22.54 0.13
CA VAL A 324 6.94 23.70 0.87
C VAL A 324 6.22 23.24 2.13
N ASP A 325 6.47 23.95 3.23
CA ASP A 325 5.73 23.78 4.46
C ASP A 325 4.48 24.67 4.46
N LEU A 326 3.32 24.03 4.56
CA LEU A 326 2.01 24.65 4.65
C LEU A 326 1.50 24.54 6.09
N ASP A 327 1.46 25.67 6.78
CA ASP A 327 0.90 25.78 8.13
C ASP A 327 -0.50 26.38 8.05
N TYR A 328 -1.53 25.56 8.28
CA TYR A 328 -2.90 26.03 8.41
C TYR A 328 -3.32 26.06 9.88
N ARG A 329 -3.53 27.28 10.38
CA ARG A 329 -4.11 27.55 11.70
C ARG A 329 -5.39 28.33 11.52
N GLN A 330 -6.52 27.76 11.93
CA GLN A 330 -7.74 28.55 12.07
C GLN A 330 -7.63 29.45 13.29
N ASN A 331 -7.85 30.74 13.09
CA ASN A 331 -7.81 31.72 14.17
C ASN A 331 -8.87 31.37 15.23
N GLY A 332 -8.45 31.19 16.49
CA GLY A 332 -9.33 30.77 17.60
C GLY A 332 -9.65 29.27 17.70
N SER A 333 -9.12 28.41 16.82
CA SER A 333 -9.30 26.95 16.88
C SER A 333 -8.05 26.26 17.45
N ALA A 334 -8.22 25.29 18.34
CA ALA A 334 -7.13 24.45 18.85
C ALA A 334 -6.75 23.31 17.87
N ASN A 335 -7.16 23.45 16.61
CA ASN A 335 -6.81 22.57 15.51
C ASN A 335 -5.63 23.16 14.74
N THR A 336 -4.59 22.37 14.54
CA THR A 336 -3.41 22.74 13.74
C THR A 336 -3.17 21.68 12.70
N VAL A 337 -3.06 22.09 11.44
CA VAL A 337 -2.64 21.23 10.34
C VAL A 337 -1.33 21.77 9.80
N LYS A 338 -0.31 20.92 9.76
CA LYS A 338 0.96 21.20 9.09
C LYS A 338 1.14 20.18 7.99
N ARG A 339 1.58 20.61 6.82
CA ARG A 339 1.90 19.71 5.71
C ARG A 339 3.20 20.13 5.05
N THR A 340 4.05 19.17 4.73
CA THR A 340 5.17 19.37 3.81
C THR A 340 4.81 18.63 2.53
N VAL A 341 4.71 19.35 1.42
CA VAL A 341 4.35 18.77 0.10
C VAL A 341 5.34 19.24 -0.95
N ILE A 342 5.51 18.46 -2.02
CA ILE A 342 6.25 18.91 -3.20
C ILE A 342 5.44 20.00 -3.90
N ASP A 343 6.00 21.20 -4.01
CA ASP A 343 5.36 22.32 -4.70
C ASP A 343 5.86 22.48 -6.14
N ARG A 344 7.10 22.03 -6.40
CA ARG A 344 7.72 22.06 -7.73
C ARG A 344 8.56 20.82 -7.96
N VAL A 345 8.32 20.15 -9.09
CA VAL A 345 9.10 19.00 -9.51
C VAL A 345 10.27 19.47 -10.38
N ALA A 346 11.49 19.08 -10.01
CA ALA A 346 12.65 19.29 -10.89
C ALA A 346 12.66 18.22 -11.99
N GLY A 347 13.06 18.58 -13.21
CA GLY A 347 13.19 17.55 -14.23
C GLY A 347 13.88 17.92 -15.52
N LEU A 348 14.27 16.87 -16.24
CA LEU A 348 14.87 16.87 -17.57
C LEU A 348 13.93 16.20 -18.56
N TYR A 349 13.59 16.86 -19.66
CA TYR A 349 12.59 16.34 -20.60
C TYR A 349 13.07 16.40 -22.04
N VAL A 350 12.76 15.35 -22.80
CA VAL A 350 12.89 15.29 -24.26
C VAL A 350 11.56 14.83 -24.85
N THR A 351 11.00 15.59 -25.79
CA THR A 351 9.60 15.43 -26.25
C THR A 351 9.44 15.05 -27.72
N GLY A 352 10.47 15.22 -28.54
CA GLY A 352 10.50 14.83 -29.96
C GLY A 352 10.65 13.33 -30.14
N SER A 353 10.27 12.81 -31.31
CA SER A 353 10.06 11.37 -31.56
C SER A 353 11.33 10.51 -31.70
N GLY A 354 12.52 11.11 -31.77
CA GLY A 354 13.82 10.42 -31.83
C GLY A 354 14.85 10.99 -30.85
N GLY A 355 14.37 11.62 -29.78
CA GLY A 355 15.19 12.52 -29.00
C GLY A 355 16.24 11.83 -28.13
N THR A 356 17.35 12.53 -27.89
CA THR A 356 18.47 12.07 -27.05
C THR A 356 18.61 12.94 -25.81
N LEU A 357 18.66 12.31 -24.63
CA LEU A 357 18.93 12.94 -23.35
C LEU A 357 20.25 12.42 -22.79
N VAL A 358 21.22 13.29 -22.56
CA VAL A 358 22.45 12.96 -21.83
C VAL A 358 22.60 13.90 -20.64
N ALA A 359 22.71 13.33 -19.45
CA ALA A 359 23.12 14.03 -18.25
C ALA A 359 24.47 13.47 -17.79
N SER A 360 25.43 14.34 -17.47
CA SER A 360 26.75 13.90 -17.04
C SER A 360 27.31 14.79 -15.93
N ALA A 361 27.88 14.17 -14.91
CA ALA A 361 28.59 14.81 -13.81
C ALA A 361 30.01 14.24 -13.73
N GLY A 362 31.03 15.09 -13.62
CA GLY A 362 32.42 14.66 -13.44
C GLY A 362 32.71 14.03 -12.07
N ASN A 363 31.82 14.23 -11.11
CA ASN A 363 31.82 13.63 -9.78
C ASN A 363 30.42 13.05 -9.50
N ASP A 364 29.59 13.68 -8.67
CA ASP A 364 28.33 13.09 -8.20
C ASP A 364 27.11 13.57 -8.98
N MET A 365 26.15 12.68 -9.19
CA MET A 365 24.83 13.01 -9.73
C MET A 365 23.73 12.65 -8.71
N SER A 366 22.96 13.65 -8.26
CA SER A 366 21.90 13.45 -7.27
C SER A 366 20.53 13.86 -7.81
N LEU A 367 19.59 12.91 -7.80
CA LEU A 367 18.20 13.07 -8.21
C LEU A 367 17.30 12.88 -6.98
N LEU A 368 16.73 13.96 -6.45
CA LEU A 368 15.87 13.94 -5.26
C LEU A 368 14.42 14.19 -5.66
N ALA A 369 13.64 13.11 -5.72
CA ALA A 369 12.28 13.13 -6.26
C ALA A 369 12.17 13.83 -7.62
N ALA A 370 13.21 13.71 -8.45
CA ALA A 370 13.30 14.36 -9.74
C ALA A 370 12.60 13.53 -10.81
N ARG A 371 12.27 14.16 -11.93
CA ARG A 371 11.70 13.49 -13.10
C ARG A 371 12.59 13.64 -14.33
N ILE A 372 12.98 12.52 -14.93
CA ILE A 372 13.62 12.49 -16.24
C ILE A 372 12.70 11.75 -17.19
N SER A 373 12.40 12.35 -18.33
CA SER A 373 11.48 11.76 -19.29
C SER A 373 11.95 11.96 -20.73
N ASN A 374 11.97 10.88 -21.49
CA ASN A 374 12.18 10.89 -22.93
C ASN A 374 11.18 9.95 -23.59
N ALA A 375 10.10 10.50 -24.14
CA ALA A 375 8.97 9.69 -24.65
C ALA A 375 9.22 9.09 -26.04
N ALA A 376 10.38 9.35 -26.67
CA ALA A 376 10.72 8.79 -27.97
C ALA A 376 10.85 7.27 -27.90
N ALA A 377 10.12 6.55 -28.75
CA ALA A 377 10.19 5.09 -28.89
C ALA A 377 11.61 4.60 -29.19
N ASP A 378 12.31 5.28 -30.13
CA ASP A 378 13.72 5.05 -30.43
C ASP A 378 14.67 5.98 -29.66
N GLY A 379 14.16 6.64 -28.61
CA GLY A 379 14.91 7.59 -27.81
C GLY A 379 16.05 6.95 -27.04
N ARG A 380 17.09 7.74 -26.76
CA ARG A 380 18.17 7.32 -25.87
C ARG A 380 18.27 8.27 -24.69
N THR A 381 18.34 7.71 -23.49
CA THR A 381 18.63 8.44 -22.27
C THR A 381 19.88 7.86 -21.61
N THR A 382 20.83 8.71 -21.25
CA THR A 382 22.09 8.28 -20.62
C THR A 382 22.45 9.23 -19.47
N LEU A 383 22.64 8.66 -18.29
CA LEU A 383 23.09 9.35 -17.08
C LEU A 383 24.47 8.82 -16.70
N ILE A 384 25.45 9.71 -16.55
CA ILE A 384 26.84 9.35 -16.24
C ILE A 384 27.30 10.15 -15.02
N ALA A 385 27.73 9.47 -13.96
CA ALA A 385 28.39 10.05 -12.80
C ALA A 385 29.84 9.55 -12.71
N GLY A 386 30.80 10.47 -12.60
CA GLY A 386 32.21 10.15 -12.38
C GLY A 386 32.52 9.59 -10.99
N ASN A 387 31.56 9.58 -10.07
CA ASN A 387 31.67 8.94 -8.77
C ASN A 387 30.36 8.21 -8.40
N THR A 388 29.38 8.89 -7.81
CA THR A 388 28.13 8.27 -7.34
C THR A 388 26.90 8.79 -8.09
N LEU A 389 25.97 7.89 -8.44
CA LEU A 389 24.63 8.24 -8.94
C LEU A 389 23.56 7.91 -7.89
N ASP A 390 22.96 8.93 -7.29
CA ASP A 390 21.91 8.79 -6.28
C ASP A 390 20.52 9.09 -6.86
N LEU A 391 19.66 8.08 -6.88
CA LEU A 391 18.22 8.17 -7.15
C LEU A 391 17.46 8.19 -5.80
N GLY A 392 17.49 9.35 -5.15
CA GLY A 392 16.91 9.56 -3.83
C GLY A 392 15.45 9.98 -3.82
N SER A 393 14.93 10.10 -2.60
CA SER A 393 13.57 10.50 -2.28
C SER A 393 13.52 11.86 -1.57
N VAL A 394 12.35 12.49 -1.60
CA VAL A 394 11.98 13.56 -0.65
C VAL A 394 10.79 13.12 0.18
N ARG A 395 10.66 13.66 1.39
CA ARG A 395 9.62 13.24 2.33
C ARG A 395 8.47 14.24 2.36
N GLU A 396 7.28 13.80 1.98
CA GLU A 396 6.04 14.54 2.25
C GLU A 396 5.52 14.18 3.64
N THR A 397 5.05 15.17 4.39
CA THR A 397 4.54 14.96 5.75
C THR A 397 3.19 15.62 5.95
N SER A 398 2.35 15.05 6.81
CA SER A 398 1.10 15.68 7.23
C SER A 398 0.89 15.43 8.72
N LEU A 399 0.82 16.51 9.49
CA LEU A 399 0.49 16.48 10.91
C LEU A 399 -0.85 17.18 11.13
N ALA A 400 -1.83 16.46 11.68
CA ALA A 400 -3.12 17.00 12.08
C ALA A 400 -3.32 16.83 13.58
N ASN A 401 -3.37 17.94 14.29
CA ASN A 401 -3.68 17.99 15.72
C ASN A 401 -5.05 18.61 15.92
N THR A 402 -5.92 17.94 16.66
CA THR A 402 -7.24 18.43 17.06
C THR A 402 -7.35 18.34 18.57
N THR A 403 -7.49 19.47 19.24
CA THR A 403 -7.74 19.51 20.68
C THR A 403 -9.12 20.11 20.95
N GLY A 404 -10.02 19.31 21.51
CA GLY A 404 -11.30 19.75 22.05
C GLY A 404 -11.35 19.59 23.57
N LYS A 405 -12.43 20.08 24.19
CA LYS A 405 -12.64 20.00 25.66
C LYS A 405 -12.52 18.58 26.23
N GLN A 406 -12.88 17.57 25.44
CA GLN A 406 -12.97 16.16 25.84
C GLN A 406 -12.23 15.21 24.91
N THR A 407 -11.60 15.71 23.86
CA THR A 407 -11.01 14.90 22.79
C THR A 407 -9.66 15.48 22.41
N ARG A 408 -8.65 14.63 22.25
CA ARG A 408 -7.36 14.96 21.65
C ARG A 408 -7.12 13.96 20.54
N ARG A 409 -6.75 14.42 19.36
CA ARG A 409 -6.33 13.58 18.24
C ARG A 409 -5.04 14.18 17.69
N SER A 410 -4.02 13.35 17.59
CA SER A 410 -2.80 13.65 16.84
C SER A 410 -2.66 12.58 15.78
N GLU A 411 -2.40 13.00 14.55
CA GLU A 411 -2.21 12.10 13.42
C GLU A 411 -1.05 12.65 12.59
N ALA A 412 -0.01 11.84 12.43
CA ALA A 412 1.15 12.15 11.63
C ALA A 412 1.28 11.11 10.53
N ARG A 413 1.49 11.56 9.30
CA ARG A 413 1.81 10.72 8.16
C ARG A 413 3.08 11.21 7.49
N SER A 414 3.83 10.27 6.97
CA SER A 414 5.02 10.51 6.17
C SER A 414 5.00 9.58 4.97
N THR A 415 5.40 10.07 3.81
CA THR A 415 5.67 9.22 2.66
C THR A 415 6.92 9.71 1.95
N GLU A 416 7.80 8.79 1.59
CA GLU A 416 8.89 9.08 0.67
C GLU A 416 8.34 9.11 -0.77
N VAL A 417 8.80 10.08 -1.55
CA VAL A 417 8.54 10.21 -2.98
C VAL A 417 9.88 10.15 -3.70
N GLY A 418 10.16 9.07 -4.41
CA GLY A 418 11.43 8.85 -5.10
C GLY A 418 11.51 9.45 -6.50
N SER A 419 12.70 9.39 -7.09
CA SER A 419 12.96 9.85 -8.46
C SER A 419 12.34 8.95 -9.52
N THR A 420 11.89 9.56 -10.62
CA THR A 420 11.22 8.88 -11.75
C THR A 420 12.00 9.11 -13.04
N LEU A 421 12.45 8.02 -13.67
CA LEU A 421 13.17 8.03 -14.93
C LEU A 421 12.39 7.17 -15.92
N GLN A 422 11.88 7.79 -16.99
CA GLN A 422 11.06 7.11 -17.99
C GLN A 422 11.59 7.39 -19.39
N THR A 423 11.96 6.35 -20.12
CA THR A 423 12.40 6.45 -21.53
C THR A 423 11.60 5.49 -22.39
N GLY A 424 11.20 5.90 -23.61
CA GLY A 424 10.60 5.00 -24.59
C GLY A 424 11.61 3.94 -25.04
N GLY A 425 12.75 4.37 -25.60
CA GLY A 425 13.86 3.50 -25.97
C GLY A 425 14.88 3.25 -24.85
N ASP A 426 16.15 3.07 -25.21
CA ASP A 426 17.24 2.67 -24.31
C ASP A 426 17.49 3.67 -23.17
N LEU A 427 17.60 3.15 -21.94
CA LEU A 427 17.99 3.87 -20.74
C LEU A 427 19.30 3.30 -20.17
N ARG A 428 20.34 4.14 -20.08
CA ARG A 428 21.65 3.79 -19.51
C ARG A 428 21.94 4.64 -18.27
N LEU A 429 22.26 3.98 -17.16
CA LEU A 429 22.71 4.59 -15.92
C LEU A 429 24.13 4.09 -15.61
N GLU A 430 25.09 5.00 -15.51
CA GLU A 430 26.50 4.66 -15.32
C GLU A 430 27.10 5.49 -14.17
N ALA A 431 27.73 4.80 -13.22
CA ALA A 431 28.51 5.39 -12.14
C ALA A 431 29.90 4.74 -12.10
N GLU A 432 30.96 5.52 -11.93
CA GLU A 432 32.31 4.94 -11.79
C GLU A 432 32.49 4.22 -10.45
N ASN A 433 31.81 4.64 -9.38
CA ASN A 433 31.81 3.95 -8.09
C ASN A 433 30.43 3.35 -7.79
N ASP A 434 29.50 4.11 -7.20
CA ASP A 434 28.28 3.54 -6.61
C ASP A 434 27.00 4.07 -7.26
N LEU A 435 25.97 3.23 -7.30
CA LEU A 435 24.62 3.63 -7.68
C LEU A 435 23.63 3.25 -6.58
N ASN A 436 22.94 4.26 -6.04
CA ASN A 436 21.98 4.09 -4.97
C ASN A 436 20.58 4.51 -5.43
N ALA A 437 19.56 3.72 -5.11
CA ALA A 437 18.18 4.03 -5.44
C ALA A 437 17.23 3.73 -4.28
N ARG A 438 16.35 4.70 -3.96
CA ARG A 438 15.35 4.56 -2.90
C ARG A 438 14.00 5.12 -3.33
N ALA A 439 12.95 4.29 -3.23
CA ALA A 439 11.61 4.56 -3.75
C ALA A 439 11.60 4.99 -5.23
N ALA A 440 12.61 4.61 -6.00
CA ALA A 440 12.83 5.10 -7.36
C ALA A 440 12.02 4.29 -8.39
N SER A 441 11.58 4.93 -9.46
CA SER A 441 10.94 4.27 -10.60
C SER A 441 11.76 4.53 -11.85
N VAL A 442 12.38 3.48 -12.40
CA VAL A 442 13.28 3.53 -13.56
C VAL A 442 12.72 2.60 -14.63
N THR A 443 12.27 3.16 -15.75
CA THR A 443 11.54 2.42 -16.79
C THR A 443 12.05 2.76 -18.18
N SER A 444 12.41 1.73 -18.94
CA SER A 444 12.53 1.76 -20.39
C SER A 444 11.33 1.00 -20.98
N SER A 445 10.44 1.67 -21.69
CA SER A 445 9.15 1.08 -22.09
C SER A 445 9.25 0.10 -23.25
N GLU A 446 10.13 0.36 -24.20
CA GLU A 446 10.32 -0.44 -25.43
C GLU A 446 11.79 -0.82 -25.65
N GLY A 447 12.74 -0.32 -24.83
CA GLY A 447 14.17 -0.51 -25.00
C GLY A 447 14.87 -1.22 -23.83
N ALA A 448 16.21 -1.27 -23.90
CA ALA A 448 17.01 -1.86 -22.84
C ALA A 448 17.25 -0.90 -21.68
N LEU A 449 17.13 -1.39 -20.44
CA LEU A 449 17.62 -0.74 -19.24
C LEU A 449 18.98 -1.35 -18.86
N ILE A 450 20.05 -0.54 -18.91
CA ILE A 450 21.40 -0.96 -18.52
C ILE A 450 21.87 -0.07 -17.37
N VAL A 451 22.22 -0.70 -16.25
CA VAL A 451 22.68 -0.05 -15.03
C VAL A 451 24.08 -0.59 -14.70
N ARG A 452 25.08 0.30 -14.61
CA ARG A 452 26.48 -0.05 -14.34
C ARG A 452 27.03 0.79 -13.21
N ALA A 453 27.71 0.13 -12.27
CA ALA A 453 28.50 0.76 -11.22
C ALA A 453 29.86 0.07 -11.12
N GLY A 454 30.96 0.82 -11.00
CA GLY A 454 32.30 0.22 -10.85
C GLY A 454 32.54 -0.45 -9.50
N HIS A 455 31.75 -0.09 -8.48
CA HIS A 455 31.66 -0.75 -7.19
C HIS A 455 30.23 -1.29 -6.98
N ASP A 456 29.40 -0.62 -6.18
CA ASP A 456 28.17 -1.21 -5.66
C ASP A 456 26.91 -0.67 -6.34
N ILE A 457 25.90 -1.53 -6.48
CA ILE A 457 24.53 -1.15 -6.84
C ILE A 457 23.60 -1.48 -5.68
N THR A 458 22.96 -0.46 -5.10
CA THR A 458 21.98 -0.62 -4.01
C THR A 458 20.61 -0.11 -4.43
N ILE A 459 19.60 -0.98 -4.40
CA ILE A 459 18.20 -0.67 -4.71
C ILE A 459 17.33 -1.02 -3.51
N ASP A 460 16.93 -0.01 -2.75
CA ASP A 460 16.13 -0.16 -1.54
C ASP A 460 14.69 0.34 -1.74
N ALA A 461 13.77 -0.28 -1.01
CA ALA A 461 12.45 0.29 -0.80
C ALA A 461 12.57 1.58 0.05
N GLY A 462 11.76 2.59 -0.27
CA GLY A 462 11.48 3.68 0.65
C GLY A 462 10.41 3.30 1.68
N GLU A 463 9.95 4.29 2.44
CA GLU A 463 9.03 4.07 3.56
C GLU A 463 7.85 5.06 3.56
N ALA A 464 6.68 4.56 3.98
CA ALA A 464 5.56 5.39 4.41
C ALA A 464 5.17 5.05 5.85
N THR A 465 5.01 6.09 6.69
CA THR A 465 4.64 5.95 8.09
C THR A 465 3.29 6.56 8.41
N HIS A 466 2.60 5.96 9.37
CA HIS A 466 1.31 6.43 9.87
C HIS A 466 1.24 6.27 11.38
N ASP A 467 1.27 7.41 12.08
CA ASP A 467 1.15 7.48 13.54
C ASP A 467 -0.16 8.18 13.92
N MET A 468 -0.86 7.63 14.90
CA MET A 468 -2.09 8.21 15.42
C MET A 468 -2.18 8.02 16.93
N ASP A 469 -2.53 9.07 17.66
CA ASP A 469 -2.93 9.02 19.08
C ASP A 469 -4.26 9.74 19.23
N TYR A 470 -5.31 8.96 19.52
CA TYR A 470 -6.64 9.45 19.76
C TYR A 470 -7.03 9.19 21.21
N GLN A 471 -7.41 10.25 21.91
CA GLN A 471 -7.87 10.21 23.29
C GLN A 471 -9.22 10.90 23.41
N ARG A 472 -10.17 10.26 24.09
CA ARG A 472 -11.46 10.87 24.42
C ARG A 472 -11.88 10.57 25.84
N LYS A 473 -12.15 11.61 26.62
CA LYS A 473 -12.70 11.53 27.97
C LYS A 473 -14.04 12.24 28.00
N SER A 474 -15.13 11.50 28.15
CA SER A 474 -16.46 12.07 28.30
C SER A 474 -17.05 11.75 29.66
N THR A 475 -17.47 12.78 30.37
CA THR A 475 -18.19 12.67 31.64
C THR A 475 -19.61 13.17 31.44
N LYS A 476 -20.59 12.31 31.73
CA LYS A 476 -22.01 12.66 31.81
C LYS A 476 -22.42 12.62 33.27
N SER A 477 -22.84 13.76 33.81
CA SER A 477 -23.40 13.91 35.16
C SER A 477 -24.90 14.17 35.06
N GLY A 478 -25.70 13.42 35.81
CA GLY A 478 -27.10 13.68 36.09
C GLY A 478 -27.33 13.95 37.58
N PHE A 479 -28.58 14.17 37.98
CA PHE A 479 -28.96 14.51 39.36
C PHE A 479 -28.46 13.50 40.42
N LEU A 480 -28.33 12.22 40.06
CA LEU A 480 -27.96 11.13 41.01
C LEU A 480 -26.80 10.23 40.53
N SER A 481 -26.23 10.46 39.35
CA SER A 481 -25.19 9.58 38.80
C SER A 481 -24.19 10.29 37.87
N SER A 482 -22.96 9.76 37.82
CA SER A 482 -21.89 10.24 36.96
C SER A 482 -21.23 9.08 36.23
N THR A 483 -21.19 9.15 34.91
CA THR A 483 -20.49 8.16 34.06
C THR A 483 -19.34 8.83 33.33
N THR A 484 -18.12 8.38 33.60
CA THR A 484 -16.91 8.81 32.90
C THR A 484 -16.42 7.69 31.99
N LYS A 485 -16.33 7.96 30.69
CA LYS A 485 -15.76 7.08 29.66
C LYS A 485 -14.43 7.65 29.19
N VAL A 486 -13.37 6.85 29.27
CA VAL A 486 -12.04 7.15 28.74
C VAL A 486 -11.75 6.16 27.62
N ARG A 487 -11.35 6.65 26.46
CA ARG A 487 -10.88 5.87 25.32
C ARG A 487 -9.53 6.41 24.88
N ARG A 488 -8.57 5.54 24.62
CA ARG A 488 -7.30 5.87 23.98
C ARG A 488 -7.00 4.82 22.92
N ASP A 489 -6.79 5.26 21.70
CA ASP A 489 -6.36 4.42 20.59
C ASP A 489 -5.02 4.96 20.08
N THR A 490 -4.03 4.08 19.87
CA THR A 490 -2.76 4.47 19.27
C THR A 490 -2.41 3.55 18.13
N LEU A 491 -1.89 4.09 17.03
CA LEU A 491 -1.35 3.36 15.88
C LEU A 491 0.04 3.91 15.57
N SER A 492 0.96 3.03 15.20
CA SER A 492 2.24 3.35 14.58
C SER A 492 2.53 2.26 13.56
N GLU A 493 2.68 2.65 12.31
CA GLU A 493 2.79 1.76 11.15
C GLU A 493 3.89 2.27 10.22
N THR A 494 4.71 1.37 9.69
CA THR A 494 5.71 1.64 8.64
C THR A 494 5.53 0.61 7.54
N THR A 495 5.33 1.08 6.32
CA THR A 495 5.10 0.28 5.10
C THR A 495 6.22 0.54 4.10
N ALA A 496 6.57 -0.48 3.31
CA ALA A 496 7.65 -0.41 2.35
C ALA A 496 7.14 0.10 0.98
N LEU A 497 7.90 0.99 0.34
CA LEU A 497 7.63 1.56 -0.99
C LEU A 497 8.70 1.09 -1.98
N ALA A 498 8.40 0.05 -2.74
CA ALA A 498 9.36 -0.60 -3.64
C ALA A 498 10.00 0.37 -4.65
N SER A 499 11.31 0.26 -4.83
CA SER A 499 11.95 0.78 -6.05
C SER A 499 11.67 -0.19 -7.20
N THR A 500 11.48 0.32 -8.42
CA THR A 500 11.15 -0.51 -9.59
C THR A 500 12.05 -0.15 -10.76
N PHE A 501 12.77 -1.16 -11.29
CA PHE A 501 13.61 -1.08 -12.47
C PHE A 501 13.02 -2.00 -13.54
N SER A 502 12.63 -1.45 -14.68
CA SER A 502 11.98 -2.20 -15.76
C SER A 502 12.44 -1.80 -17.15
N GLY A 503 12.47 -2.77 -18.06
CA GLY A 503 12.95 -2.62 -19.43
C GLY A 503 12.38 -3.71 -20.33
N ASP A 504 12.57 -3.59 -21.65
CA ASP A 504 12.41 -4.72 -22.56
C ASP A 504 13.47 -5.80 -22.24
N SER A 505 14.71 -5.39 -21.99
CA SER A 505 15.73 -6.18 -21.30
C SER A 505 16.34 -5.36 -20.17
N THR A 506 16.66 -5.99 -19.04
CA THR A 506 17.19 -5.28 -17.87
C THR A 506 18.51 -5.89 -17.43
N ALA A 507 19.58 -5.10 -17.37
CA ALA A 507 20.91 -5.53 -16.96
C ALA A 507 21.47 -4.64 -15.85
N LEU A 508 21.77 -5.22 -14.68
CA LEU A 508 22.43 -4.54 -13.56
C LEU A 508 23.80 -5.17 -13.34
N LEU A 509 24.85 -4.35 -13.39
CA LEU A 509 26.23 -4.81 -13.43
C LEU A 509 27.04 -4.02 -12.40
N ALA A 510 27.30 -4.65 -11.25
CA ALA A 510 28.09 -4.10 -10.16
C ALA A 510 29.51 -4.70 -10.18
N GLY A 511 30.53 -3.86 -10.08
CA GLY A 511 31.93 -4.31 -9.98
C GLY A 511 32.23 -5.03 -8.66
N ASN A 512 31.49 -4.71 -7.58
CA ASN A 512 31.58 -5.33 -6.27
C ASN A 512 30.24 -5.99 -5.91
N ASP A 513 29.40 -5.34 -5.10
CA ASP A 513 28.18 -5.93 -4.55
C ASP A 513 26.91 -5.38 -5.22
N LEU A 514 25.92 -6.25 -5.43
CA LEU A 514 24.59 -5.88 -5.90
C LEU A 514 23.55 -6.23 -4.83
N ARG A 515 22.84 -5.24 -4.32
CA ARG A 515 21.81 -5.39 -3.29
C ARG A 515 20.46 -4.88 -3.78
N ILE A 516 19.42 -5.71 -3.64
CA ILE A 516 18.02 -5.35 -3.92
C ILE A 516 17.18 -5.72 -2.69
N ALA A 517 16.54 -4.74 -2.07
CA ALA A 517 15.73 -4.93 -0.87
C ALA A 517 14.30 -4.37 -1.03
N GLY A 518 13.29 -5.22 -0.83
CA GLY A 518 11.87 -4.91 -1.02
C GLY A 518 11.52 -4.26 -2.35
N SER A 519 12.25 -4.58 -3.41
CA SER A 519 12.25 -3.84 -4.68
C SER A 519 12.11 -4.76 -5.89
N ASN A 520 11.77 -4.19 -7.04
CA ASN A 520 11.45 -4.92 -8.26
C ASN A 520 12.49 -4.66 -9.36
N VAL A 521 13.00 -5.72 -9.98
CA VAL A 521 13.82 -5.65 -11.20
C VAL A 521 13.26 -6.62 -12.23
N VAL A 522 12.62 -6.09 -13.26
CA VAL A 522 11.84 -6.90 -14.22
C VAL A 522 12.18 -6.56 -15.66
N ALA A 523 11.99 -7.53 -16.56
CA ALA A 523 12.13 -7.32 -17.99
C ALA A 523 11.02 -8.05 -18.77
N THR A 524 10.80 -7.65 -20.02
CA THR A 524 9.97 -8.43 -20.94
C THR A 524 10.73 -9.66 -21.45
N ARG A 525 11.90 -9.42 -22.04
CA ARG A 525 12.90 -10.42 -22.46
C ARG A 525 13.82 -10.71 -21.28
N ASP A 526 15.14 -10.57 -21.40
CA ASP A 526 16.06 -11.08 -20.38
C ASP A 526 16.31 -10.11 -19.22
N THR A 527 16.39 -10.65 -18.00
CA THR A 527 16.88 -9.95 -16.80
C THR A 527 18.26 -10.53 -16.42
N THR A 528 19.27 -9.67 -16.34
CA THR A 528 20.66 -10.06 -16.02
C THR A 528 21.17 -9.27 -14.82
N LEU A 529 21.60 -9.96 -13.77
CA LEU A 529 22.22 -9.36 -12.59
C LEU A 529 23.63 -9.94 -12.42
N ILE A 530 24.66 -9.08 -12.43
CA ILE A 530 26.05 -9.49 -12.27
C ILE A 530 26.68 -8.66 -11.16
N ALA A 531 27.27 -9.33 -10.18
CA ALA A 531 28.07 -8.75 -9.11
C ALA A 531 29.47 -9.37 -9.09
N GLY A 532 30.51 -8.53 -9.06
CA GLY A 532 31.90 -9.02 -8.96
C GLY A 532 32.20 -9.75 -7.66
N HIS A 533 31.46 -9.46 -6.59
CA HIS A 533 31.53 -10.10 -5.28
C HIS A 533 30.19 -10.75 -4.93
N ASN A 534 29.27 -10.04 -4.26
CA ASN A 534 28.07 -10.64 -3.69
C ASN A 534 26.79 -10.09 -4.32
N LEU A 535 25.78 -10.95 -4.43
CA LEU A 535 24.44 -10.59 -4.88
C LEU A 535 23.43 -10.89 -3.77
N PHE A 536 22.82 -9.84 -3.22
CA PHE A 536 21.84 -9.90 -2.14
C PHE A 536 20.43 -9.54 -2.62
N LEU A 537 19.49 -10.46 -2.44
CA LEU A 537 18.07 -10.31 -2.73
C LEU A 537 17.29 -10.45 -1.44
N GLU A 538 16.76 -9.36 -0.92
CA GLU A 538 16.19 -9.32 0.42
C GLU A 538 14.76 -8.76 0.43
N SER A 539 13.96 -9.26 1.37
CA SER A 539 12.67 -8.65 1.68
C SER A 539 12.86 -7.36 2.50
N ALA A 540 12.01 -6.36 2.29
CA ALA A 540 11.86 -5.24 3.22
C ALA A 540 10.94 -5.62 4.39
N SER A 541 11.19 -5.05 5.58
CA SER A 541 10.31 -5.25 6.74
C SER A 541 9.29 -4.14 6.85
N GLU A 542 8.03 -4.52 7.07
CA GLU A 542 6.97 -3.62 7.51
C GLU A 542 6.74 -3.82 9.01
N THR A 543 6.36 -2.74 9.71
CA THR A 543 6.12 -2.79 11.15
C THR A 543 4.77 -2.20 11.49
N TYR A 544 4.10 -2.77 12.48
CA TYR A 544 2.86 -2.21 12.99
C TYR A 544 2.79 -2.36 14.51
N LYS A 545 2.18 -1.36 15.16
CA LYS A 545 1.92 -1.33 16.60
C LYS A 545 0.62 -0.59 16.87
N GLU A 546 -0.33 -1.30 17.46
CA GLU A 546 -1.66 -0.80 17.74
C GLU A 546 -2.04 -1.03 19.21
N THR A 547 -2.67 -0.02 19.83
CA THR A 547 -3.28 -0.18 21.15
C THR A 547 -4.69 0.38 21.19
N HIS A 548 -5.59 -0.35 21.86
CA HIS A 548 -6.95 0.08 22.15
C HIS A 548 -7.23 -0.05 23.63
N PHE A 549 -7.40 1.10 24.28
CA PHE A 549 -7.76 1.19 25.68
C PHE A 549 -9.15 1.81 25.83
N ARG A 550 -10.02 1.15 26.60
CA ARG A 550 -11.33 1.68 26.96
C ARG A 550 -11.60 1.44 28.44
N SER A 551 -11.99 2.48 29.17
CA SER A 551 -12.44 2.39 30.55
C SER A 551 -13.74 3.16 30.76
N GLU A 552 -14.74 2.51 31.34
CA GLU A 552 -16.04 3.10 31.69
C GLU A 552 -16.25 2.99 33.20
N LYS A 553 -16.33 4.14 33.88
CA LYS A 553 -16.57 4.24 35.33
C LYS A 553 -17.89 4.96 35.58
N THR A 554 -18.84 4.27 36.18
CA THR A 554 -20.11 4.83 36.64
C THR A 554 -20.10 4.92 38.16
N SER A 555 -20.53 6.05 38.71
CA SER A 555 -20.64 6.29 40.14
C SER A 555 -22.00 6.93 40.48
N GLY A 556 -22.51 6.71 41.70
CA GLY A 556 -23.84 7.14 42.12
C GLY A 556 -24.92 6.09 41.85
N LEU A 557 -26.14 6.53 41.55
CA LEU A 557 -27.31 5.69 41.28
C LEU A 557 -27.35 5.21 39.81
N PHE A 558 -27.10 3.92 39.55
CA PHE A 558 -27.17 3.33 38.21
C PHE A 558 -28.08 2.11 38.18
N THR A 559 -28.70 1.84 37.03
CA THR A 559 -29.59 0.67 36.86
C THR A 559 -28.78 -0.61 36.81
N SER A 560 -29.15 -1.62 37.58
CA SER A 560 -28.47 -2.93 37.63
C SER A 560 -29.01 -3.95 36.61
N GLY A 561 -30.00 -3.57 35.80
CA GLY A 561 -30.79 -4.44 34.91
C GLY A 561 -32.21 -4.64 35.46
N GLY A 562 -33.23 -4.73 34.58
CA GLY A 562 -34.64 -4.78 35.01
C GLY A 562 -35.10 -3.49 35.73
N ALA A 563 -36.02 -3.61 36.70
CA ALA A 563 -36.54 -2.48 37.50
C ALA A 563 -35.65 -2.10 38.73
N GLY A 564 -34.40 -2.58 38.80
CA GLY A 564 -33.49 -2.38 39.93
C GLY A 564 -32.50 -1.22 39.80
N PHE A 565 -32.10 -0.63 40.92
CA PHE A 565 -31.11 0.46 41.02
C PHE A 565 -29.98 0.17 42.03
N THR A 566 -28.76 0.56 41.70
CA THR A 566 -27.55 0.42 42.54
C THR A 566 -26.93 1.77 42.82
N ILE A 567 -26.67 2.08 44.09
CA ILE A 567 -25.88 3.23 44.54
C ILE A 567 -24.46 2.75 44.83
N GLY A 568 -23.49 3.18 44.03
CA GLY A 568 -22.09 2.78 44.24
C GLY A 568 -21.14 3.20 43.15
N SER A 569 -20.14 2.36 42.86
CA SER A 569 -19.22 2.51 41.74
C SER A 569 -19.06 1.21 40.95
N LYS A 570 -19.02 1.34 39.62
CA LYS A 570 -18.76 0.24 38.67
C LYS A 570 -17.72 0.72 37.67
N GLN A 571 -16.65 -0.06 37.47
CA GLN A 571 -15.61 0.18 36.48
C GLN A 571 -15.40 -1.05 35.60
N LEU A 572 -15.42 -0.85 34.29
CA LEU A 572 -15.04 -1.84 33.29
C LEU A 572 -13.91 -1.27 32.43
N SER A 573 -12.80 -2.01 32.28
CA SER A 573 -11.64 -1.61 31.51
C SER A 573 -11.19 -2.75 30.57
N THR A 574 -10.86 -2.39 29.34
CA THR A 574 -10.28 -3.29 28.31
C THR A 574 -9.03 -2.63 27.74
N ASP A 575 -7.94 -3.38 27.65
CA ASP A 575 -6.66 -2.97 27.06
C ASP A 575 -6.22 -4.05 26.06
N GLN A 576 -6.14 -3.69 24.78
CA GLN A 576 -5.68 -4.55 23.69
C GLN A 576 -4.43 -3.93 23.08
N LYS A 577 -3.38 -4.73 22.92
CA LYS A 577 -2.11 -4.31 22.31
C LYS A 577 -1.71 -5.34 21.27
N SER A 578 -1.35 -4.90 20.08
CA SER A 578 -0.93 -5.75 18.98
C SER A 578 0.31 -5.13 18.35
N TRP A 579 1.33 -5.92 18.06
CA TRP A 579 2.50 -5.47 17.32
C TRP A 579 3.13 -6.61 16.55
N GLY A 580 3.86 -6.29 15.50
CA GLY A 580 4.52 -7.30 14.69
C GLY A 580 5.31 -6.71 13.54
N ASN A 581 6.00 -7.61 12.85
CA ASN A 581 6.74 -7.35 11.64
C ASN A 581 6.23 -8.30 10.56
N SER A 582 5.92 -7.76 9.38
CA SER A 582 5.68 -8.52 8.15
C SER A 582 6.79 -8.22 7.15
N VAL A 583 6.88 -9.02 6.10
CA VAL A 583 7.93 -8.89 5.08
C VAL A 583 7.34 -8.67 3.70
N ILE A 584 8.00 -7.84 2.90
CA ILE A 584 7.66 -7.56 1.50
C ILE A 584 8.83 -8.03 0.65
N ALA A 585 8.58 -9.01 -0.20
CA ALA A 585 9.58 -9.63 -1.07
C ALA A 585 10.18 -8.62 -2.06
N SER A 586 11.47 -8.79 -2.39
CA SER A 586 11.98 -8.31 -3.67
C SER A 586 11.52 -9.22 -4.79
N THR A 587 11.22 -8.66 -5.97
CA THR A 587 10.79 -9.44 -7.14
C THR A 587 11.76 -9.23 -8.30
N ILE A 588 12.42 -10.31 -8.72
CA ILE A 588 13.24 -10.35 -9.93
C ILE A 588 12.50 -11.19 -10.96
N GLY A 589 12.43 -10.72 -12.20
CA GLY A 589 11.76 -11.56 -13.18
C GLY A 589 11.85 -11.13 -14.62
N SER A 590 11.32 -12.03 -15.44
CA SER A 590 11.12 -11.83 -16.86
C SER A 590 9.73 -12.36 -17.24
N THR A 591 9.03 -11.70 -18.17
CA THR A 591 7.72 -12.21 -18.62
C THR A 591 7.84 -13.26 -19.73
N GLU A 592 8.85 -13.16 -20.60
CA GLU A 592 9.04 -14.00 -21.79
C GLU A 592 10.43 -14.63 -21.90
N GLY A 593 11.46 -13.97 -21.35
CA GLY A 593 12.87 -14.39 -21.42
C GLY A 593 13.43 -15.00 -20.13
N ASN A 594 14.75 -15.03 -20.03
CA ASN A 594 15.46 -15.71 -18.95
C ASN A 594 15.84 -14.75 -17.82
N VAL A 595 16.13 -15.33 -16.65
CA VAL A 595 16.80 -14.62 -15.55
C VAL A 595 18.19 -15.22 -15.34
N LEU A 596 19.23 -14.42 -15.51
CA LEU A 596 20.62 -14.78 -15.26
C LEU A 596 21.15 -14.00 -14.05
N MET A 597 21.68 -14.70 -13.06
CA MET A 597 22.28 -14.11 -11.86
C MET A 597 23.66 -14.69 -11.60
N GLN A 598 24.66 -13.82 -11.49
CA GLN A 598 26.05 -14.21 -11.26
C GLN A 598 26.66 -13.38 -10.14
N ALA A 599 27.22 -14.06 -9.15
CA ALA A 599 28.02 -13.46 -8.08
C ALA A 599 29.43 -14.07 -8.08
N GLY A 600 30.48 -13.27 -7.94
CA GLY A 600 31.86 -13.79 -7.87
C GLY A 600 32.17 -14.54 -6.56
N ASN A 601 31.41 -14.29 -5.50
CA ASN A 601 31.54 -14.89 -4.17
C ASN A 601 30.22 -15.52 -3.72
N ALA A 602 29.29 -14.75 -3.15
CA ALA A 602 28.07 -15.30 -2.56
C ALA A 602 26.80 -14.75 -3.22
N TYR A 603 25.82 -15.64 -3.43
CA TYR A 603 24.44 -15.27 -3.73
C TYR A 603 23.57 -15.57 -2.51
N ARG A 604 22.78 -14.60 -2.07
CA ARG A 604 21.85 -14.79 -0.95
C ARG A 604 20.47 -14.21 -1.25
N GLN A 605 19.45 -15.04 -1.17
CA GLN A 605 18.04 -14.71 -1.33
C GLN A 605 17.29 -14.95 -0.02
N VAL A 606 16.59 -13.92 0.48
CA VAL A 606 15.86 -13.94 1.77
C VAL A 606 14.43 -13.45 1.55
N GLY A 607 13.45 -14.33 1.73
CA GLY A 607 12.01 -14.04 1.57
C GLY A 607 11.65 -13.30 0.28
N SER A 608 12.33 -13.62 -0.82
CA SER A 608 12.22 -12.91 -2.10
C SER A 608 11.82 -13.83 -3.24
N ASP A 609 11.36 -13.26 -4.35
CA ASP A 609 10.79 -13.98 -5.48
C ASP A 609 11.63 -13.79 -6.76
N VAL A 610 11.92 -14.89 -7.46
CA VAL A 610 12.52 -14.90 -8.79
C VAL A 610 11.60 -15.66 -9.73
N ILE A 611 11.07 -14.99 -10.76
CA ILE A 611 9.98 -15.53 -11.59
C ILE A 611 10.25 -15.30 -13.07
N THR A 612 10.21 -16.38 -13.87
CA THR A 612 10.10 -16.32 -15.33
C THR A 612 9.10 -17.36 -15.84
N PRO A 613 7.86 -16.96 -16.18
CA PRO A 613 6.81 -17.93 -16.56
C PRO A 613 7.08 -18.68 -17.86
N GLN A 614 7.98 -18.18 -18.72
CA GLN A 614 8.26 -18.75 -20.04
C GLN A 614 9.74 -19.11 -20.27
N GLY A 615 10.66 -18.63 -19.43
CA GLY A 615 12.10 -18.84 -19.58
C GLY A 615 12.72 -19.69 -18.48
N SER A 616 14.04 -19.65 -18.42
CA SER A 616 14.88 -20.35 -17.44
C SER A 616 15.49 -19.39 -16.42
N ILE A 617 15.82 -19.93 -15.24
CA ILE A 617 16.61 -19.24 -14.21
C ILE A 617 17.98 -19.90 -14.10
N ASP A 618 19.05 -19.13 -14.23
CA ASP A 618 20.43 -19.60 -14.01
C ASP A 618 21.13 -18.75 -12.95
N ILE A 619 21.64 -19.41 -11.89
CA ILE A 619 22.31 -18.76 -10.77
C ILE A 619 23.67 -19.42 -10.54
N SER A 620 24.72 -18.61 -10.54
CA SER A 620 26.10 -19.07 -10.31
C SER A 620 26.80 -18.21 -9.27
N ALA A 621 27.39 -18.86 -8.26
CA ALA A 621 28.30 -18.24 -7.30
C ALA A 621 29.26 -19.29 -6.70
N LYS A 622 30.12 -18.87 -5.77
CA LYS A 622 30.86 -19.85 -4.94
C LYS A 622 29.93 -20.46 -3.89
N THR A 623 29.10 -19.63 -3.23
CA THR A 623 28.08 -20.06 -2.25
C THR A 623 26.70 -19.57 -2.64
N LEU A 624 25.68 -20.41 -2.45
CA LEU A 624 24.28 -20.09 -2.74
C LEU A 624 23.41 -20.33 -1.50
N ASP A 625 22.77 -19.28 -0.98
CA ASP A 625 21.81 -19.37 0.12
C ASP A 625 20.43 -18.84 -0.30
N ILE A 626 19.41 -19.70 -0.31
CA ILE A 626 18.01 -19.35 -0.58
C ILE A 626 17.20 -19.68 0.66
N VAL A 627 16.89 -18.67 1.47
CA VAL A 627 16.33 -18.85 2.81
C VAL A 627 15.05 -18.07 3.03
N GLU A 628 14.28 -18.43 4.04
CA GLU A 628 13.09 -17.70 4.45
C GLU A 628 13.42 -16.37 5.13
N ALA A 629 12.52 -15.40 5.02
CA ALA A 629 12.41 -14.29 5.95
C ALA A 629 11.50 -14.66 7.15
N ARG A 630 11.44 -13.80 8.17
CA ARG A 630 10.69 -14.06 9.41
C ARG A 630 9.62 -13.00 9.67
N GLU A 631 8.39 -13.45 9.86
CA GLU A 631 7.27 -12.61 10.30
C GLU A 631 6.96 -12.88 11.77
N THR A 632 6.75 -11.82 12.53
CA THR A 632 6.45 -11.93 13.97
C THR A 632 5.19 -11.19 14.31
N ARG A 633 4.42 -11.73 15.25
CA ARG A 633 3.21 -11.10 15.75
C ARG A 633 3.03 -11.37 17.23
N SER A 634 2.67 -10.35 17.99
CA SER A 634 2.35 -10.47 19.40
C SER A 634 1.10 -9.67 19.74
N SER A 635 0.21 -10.29 20.49
CA SER A 635 -1.07 -9.72 20.91
C SER A 635 -1.29 -9.93 22.40
N ILE A 636 -1.67 -8.86 23.09
CA ILE A 636 -2.06 -8.87 24.49
C ILE A 636 -3.49 -8.36 24.59
N PHE A 637 -4.36 -9.16 25.21
CA PHE A 637 -5.71 -8.77 25.58
C PHE A 637 -5.87 -8.82 27.10
N GLU A 638 -6.23 -7.69 27.71
CA GLU A 638 -6.51 -7.59 29.14
C GLU A 638 -7.91 -7.00 29.39
N SER A 639 -8.68 -7.63 30.26
CA SER A 639 -9.99 -7.16 30.71
C SER A 639 -10.05 -7.11 32.24
N LYS A 640 -10.57 -6.01 32.79
CA LYS A 640 -10.69 -5.76 34.23
C LYS A 640 -12.09 -5.23 34.57
N ALA A 641 -12.78 -5.86 35.51
CA ALA A 641 -14.03 -5.34 36.07
C ALA A 641 -13.92 -5.15 37.59
N LYS A 642 -14.47 -4.06 38.10
CA LYS A 642 -14.57 -3.74 39.54
C LYS A 642 -15.95 -3.17 39.84
N GLN A 643 -16.60 -3.63 40.90
CA GLN A 643 -17.87 -3.06 41.35
C GLN A 643 -17.92 -3.02 42.88
N SER A 644 -18.47 -1.95 43.44
CA SER A 644 -18.76 -1.80 44.86
C SER A 644 -19.99 -0.92 45.06
N GLY A 645 -20.96 -1.32 45.89
CA GLY A 645 -22.16 -0.50 46.14
C GLY A 645 -23.34 -1.23 46.77
N LEU A 646 -24.35 -0.45 47.16
CA LEU A 646 -25.66 -0.88 47.66
C LEU A 646 -26.64 -1.01 46.48
N SER A 647 -27.18 -2.20 46.22
CA SER A 647 -28.08 -2.50 45.09
C SER A 647 -29.47 -2.87 45.58
N ILE A 648 -30.52 -2.32 44.97
CA ILE A 648 -31.95 -2.61 45.20
C ILE A 648 -32.53 -3.14 43.88
N ALA A 649 -32.74 -4.45 43.72
CA ALA A 649 -33.16 -5.07 42.44
C ALA A 649 -34.21 -6.17 42.60
N ILE A 650 -35.02 -6.40 41.55
CA ILE A 650 -36.07 -7.45 41.51
C ILE A 650 -35.49 -8.87 41.28
N THR A 651 -34.22 -9.01 40.91
CA THR A 651 -33.48 -10.28 40.90
C THR A 651 -31.97 -10.00 40.87
N SER A 652 -31.15 -10.87 41.49
CA SER A 652 -29.77 -10.56 41.91
C SER A 652 -28.82 -10.08 40.80
N PRO A 653 -28.03 -9.00 41.02
CA PRO A 653 -27.02 -8.56 40.07
C PRO A 653 -25.82 -9.51 40.09
N ILE A 654 -25.82 -10.52 39.22
CA ILE A 654 -24.61 -11.30 38.92
C ILE A 654 -23.91 -10.64 37.74
N ILE A 655 -22.65 -10.26 37.90
CA ILE A 655 -21.79 -9.91 36.76
C ILE A 655 -21.59 -11.19 35.95
N THR A 656 -22.36 -11.34 34.88
CA THR A 656 -22.11 -12.37 33.88
C THR A 656 -20.90 -11.92 33.06
N ALA A 657 -19.79 -12.64 33.19
CA ALA A 657 -18.56 -12.46 32.43
C ALA A 657 -18.74 -12.91 30.95
N VAL A 658 -19.76 -12.38 30.28
CA VAL A 658 -20.25 -12.84 28.97
C VAL A 658 -19.76 -11.95 27.82
N GLN A 659 -19.43 -10.69 28.08
CA GLN A 659 -18.97 -9.77 27.02
C GLN A 659 -17.58 -10.11 26.46
N THR A 660 -16.79 -10.93 27.16
CA THR A 660 -15.44 -11.33 26.72
C THR A 660 -15.46 -12.36 25.58
N ALA A 661 -16.46 -13.23 25.52
CA ALA A 661 -16.56 -14.29 24.51
C ALA A 661 -16.87 -13.75 23.10
N GLN A 662 -17.75 -12.76 22.98
CA GLN A 662 -18.09 -12.12 21.69
C GLN A 662 -16.95 -11.26 21.15
N GLN A 663 -16.22 -10.56 22.02
CA GLN A 663 -15.09 -9.70 21.61
C GLN A 663 -13.85 -10.54 21.21
N MET A 664 -13.60 -11.67 21.88
CA MET A 664 -12.57 -12.64 21.46
C MET A 664 -12.96 -13.37 20.15
N SER A 665 -14.26 -13.65 19.94
CA SER A 665 -14.77 -14.23 18.70
C SER A 665 -14.62 -13.30 17.49
N GLN A 666 -14.73 -11.97 17.69
CA GLN A 666 -14.51 -10.98 16.64
C GLN A 666 -13.02 -10.76 16.36
N ALA A 667 -12.16 -10.66 17.39
CA ALA A 667 -10.71 -10.54 17.21
C ALA A 667 -10.05 -11.77 16.56
N ALA A 668 -10.67 -12.95 16.69
CA ALA A 668 -10.22 -14.17 16.02
C ALA A 668 -10.61 -14.24 14.54
N GLY A 669 -11.71 -13.61 14.14
CA GLY A 669 -12.16 -13.52 12.75
C GLY A 669 -11.21 -12.71 11.86
N ASP A 670 -10.48 -11.76 12.45
CA ASP A 670 -9.49 -10.92 11.75
C ASP A 670 -8.10 -11.57 11.66
N THR A 671 -7.93 -12.80 12.15
CA THR A 671 -6.66 -13.54 12.06
C THR A 671 -6.68 -14.51 10.89
N LYS A 672 -5.64 -14.43 10.02
CA LYS A 672 -5.47 -15.28 8.84
C LYS A 672 -5.10 -16.74 9.17
N ASP A 673 -4.65 -17.04 10.39
CA ASP A 673 -4.37 -18.42 10.83
C ASP A 673 -5.68 -19.13 11.22
N SER A 674 -6.03 -20.18 10.47
CA SER A 674 -7.25 -20.98 10.65
C SER A 674 -7.31 -21.70 11.99
N ARG A 675 -6.18 -21.92 12.67
CA ARG A 675 -6.08 -22.59 13.97
C ARG A 675 -6.25 -21.59 15.12
N MET A 676 -5.87 -20.32 14.93
CA MET A 676 -6.18 -19.23 15.86
C MET A 676 -7.70 -19.02 16.00
N GLN A 677 -8.46 -19.21 14.92
CA GLN A 677 -9.93 -19.21 14.95
C GLN A 677 -10.48 -20.37 15.80
N VAL A 678 -9.86 -21.55 15.70
CA VAL A 678 -10.21 -22.75 16.49
C VAL A 678 -9.86 -22.58 17.98
N LEU A 679 -8.72 -21.98 18.29
CA LEU A 679 -8.25 -21.73 19.65
C LEU A 679 -9.07 -20.64 20.37
N ALA A 680 -9.50 -19.60 19.65
CA ALA A 680 -10.44 -18.60 20.17
C ALA A 680 -11.84 -19.20 20.41
N ALA A 681 -12.31 -20.07 19.52
CA ALA A 681 -13.55 -20.83 19.71
C ALA A 681 -13.51 -21.74 20.95
N ALA A 682 -12.33 -22.22 21.36
CA ALA A 682 -12.15 -22.99 22.60
C ALA A 682 -12.31 -22.14 23.88
N SER A 683 -12.15 -20.82 23.81
CA SER A 683 -12.31 -19.87 24.93
C SER A 683 -13.72 -19.27 25.03
N SER A 684 -14.44 -19.16 23.90
CA SER A 684 -15.77 -18.56 23.82
C SER A 684 -16.90 -19.48 24.33
N ALA A 685 -16.62 -20.78 24.47
CA ALA A 685 -17.54 -21.77 25.02
C ALA A 685 -17.76 -21.69 26.54
N LEU A 686 -17.22 -20.66 27.22
CA LEU A 686 -17.16 -20.61 28.69
C LEU A 686 -18.35 -19.92 29.37
N SER A 687 -19.31 -19.30 28.68
CA SER A 687 -20.30 -18.47 29.40
C SER A 687 -21.65 -18.15 28.73
N ALA A 688 -22.15 -18.90 27.74
CA ALA A 688 -23.48 -18.59 27.20
C ALA A 688 -24.26 -19.81 26.71
N LYS A 689 -25.08 -20.38 27.61
CA LYS A 689 -26.35 -21.00 27.18
C LYS A 689 -27.45 -21.00 28.26
N ASN A 690 -27.11 -21.07 29.55
CA ASN A 690 -28.14 -21.22 30.59
C ASN A 690 -28.66 -19.89 31.22
N ALA A 691 -28.14 -18.73 30.82
CA ALA A 691 -28.52 -17.43 31.41
C ALA A 691 -29.52 -16.62 30.58
N ILE A 692 -29.85 -17.03 29.35
CA ILE A 692 -30.79 -16.30 28.46
C ILE A 692 -32.19 -16.93 28.48
N ASP A 693 -32.32 -18.24 28.73
CA ASP A 693 -33.63 -18.90 28.77
C ASP A 693 -34.39 -18.71 30.09
N ALA A 694 -33.72 -18.29 31.17
CA ALA A 694 -34.33 -18.06 32.49
C ALA A 694 -35.30 -16.86 32.53
N ILE A 695 -35.38 -16.05 31.47
CA ILE A 695 -36.32 -14.92 31.36
C ILE A 695 -37.61 -15.33 30.60
N LYS A 696 -37.61 -16.47 29.89
CA LYS A 696 -38.72 -16.90 29.02
C LYS A 696 -39.72 -17.88 29.66
N THR A 697 -39.53 -18.29 30.91
CA THR A 697 -40.37 -19.30 31.57
C THR A 697 -41.56 -18.74 32.36
N GLY A 698 -41.66 -17.42 32.55
CA GLY A 698 -42.77 -16.76 33.28
C GLY A 698 -43.77 -15.97 32.41
N GLN A 699 -43.55 -15.90 31.10
CA GLN A 699 -44.45 -15.20 30.17
C GLN A 699 -45.39 -16.26 29.58
N GLY A 700 -46.68 -16.20 29.91
CA GLY A 700 -47.69 -17.18 29.52
C GLY A 700 -47.56 -17.62 28.05
N ARG A 701 -47.79 -18.91 27.77
CA ARG A 701 -47.66 -19.47 26.42
C ARG A 701 -49.00 -19.40 25.70
N THR A 702 -48.97 -19.58 24.38
CA THR A 702 -50.21 -19.82 23.63
C THR A 702 -50.55 -21.30 23.77
N ILE A 703 -51.67 -21.62 24.40
CA ILE A 703 -52.17 -23.00 24.57
C ILE A 703 -53.58 -23.00 23.97
N ASN A 704 -53.89 -23.99 23.11
CA ASN A 704 -55.17 -24.13 22.40
C ASN A 704 -55.62 -22.86 21.62
N GLY A 705 -54.68 -22.10 21.05
CA GLY A 705 -54.96 -20.91 20.23
C GLY A 705 -55.21 -19.61 21.00
N GLN A 706 -55.19 -19.64 22.34
CA GLN A 706 -55.35 -18.47 23.21
C GLN A 706 -53.99 -18.05 23.80
N ALA A 707 -53.59 -16.79 23.63
CA ALA A 707 -52.31 -16.26 24.11
C ALA A 707 -52.34 -15.94 25.62
N ASN A 708 -51.19 -15.93 26.30
CA ASN A 708 -51.02 -15.61 27.73
C ASN A 708 -51.67 -16.59 28.72
N GLN A 709 -51.73 -17.87 28.37
CA GLN A 709 -52.28 -18.91 29.24
C GLN A 709 -51.21 -19.71 29.98
N ILE A 710 -51.52 -20.09 31.22
CA ILE A 710 -50.73 -20.99 32.06
C ILE A 710 -51.50 -22.30 32.20
N ASP A 711 -50.83 -23.42 31.94
CA ASP A 711 -51.35 -24.77 32.16
C ASP A 711 -51.51 -25.02 33.67
N THR A 712 -52.71 -25.38 34.11
CA THR A 712 -53.00 -25.63 35.53
C THR A 712 -52.62 -27.05 35.97
N GLY A 713 -52.12 -27.88 35.06
CA GLY A 713 -51.71 -29.28 35.33
C GLY A 713 -52.89 -30.24 35.48
N LYS A 714 -54.09 -29.83 35.06
CA LYS A 714 -55.31 -30.65 35.02
C LYS A 714 -55.77 -30.78 33.58
N PHE A 715 -56.36 -31.93 33.21
CA PHE A 715 -56.93 -32.17 31.89
C PHE A 715 -58.45 -32.28 31.99
N ASP A 716 -59.18 -31.80 30.98
CA ASP A 716 -60.61 -32.08 30.85
C ASP A 716 -60.88 -33.53 30.43
N ALA A 717 -62.15 -33.94 30.42
CA ALA A 717 -62.56 -35.30 30.09
C ALA A 717 -62.20 -35.73 28.65
N ASP A 718 -61.89 -34.77 27.77
CA ASP A 718 -61.47 -34.99 26.39
C ASP A 718 -59.94 -34.98 26.22
N GLY A 719 -59.19 -34.82 27.31
CA GLY A 719 -57.73 -34.90 27.35
C GLY A 719 -57.00 -33.60 27.04
N ASN A 720 -57.68 -32.45 27.00
CA ASN A 720 -57.05 -31.15 26.79
C ASN A 720 -56.65 -30.50 28.12
N ALA A 721 -55.49 -29.83 28.15
CA ALA A 721 -55.02 -29.13 29.34
C ALA A 721 -55.95 -27.97 29.70
N ILE A 722 -56.42 -27.94 30.95
CA ILE A 722 -57.20 -26.85 31.52
C ILE A 722 -56.24 -25.69 31.81
N THR A 723 -56.48 -24.56 31.18
CA THR A 723 -55.62 -23.38 31.24
C THR A 723 -56.32 -22.20 31.93
N ARG A 724 -55.54 -21.24 32.44
CA ARG A 724 -56.05 -19.96 32.95
C ARG A 724 -55.20 -18.80 32.42
N ASP A 725 -55.81 -17.63 32.26
CA ASP A 725 -55.11 -16.38 31.91
C ASP A 725 -54.12 -15.96 33.01
N ALA A 726 -52.91 -15.58 32.59
CA ALA A 726 -51.90 -15.00 33.46
C ALA A 726 -52.34 -13.59 33.92
N THR A 727 -52.52 -13.38 35.23
CA THR A 727 -52.80 -12.04 35.79
C THR A 727 -51.60 -11.09 35.58
N ALA A 728 -51.80 -9.77 35.63
CA ALA A 728 -50.72 -8.78 35.46
C ALA A 728 -49.57 -8.93 36.49
N ALA A 729 -49.85 -9.52 37.67
CA ALA A 729 -48.84 -9.87 38.67
C ALA A 729 -48.11 -11.19 38.35
N GLU A 730 -48.75 -12.14 37.67
CA GLU A 730 -48.17 -13.41 37.26
C GLU A 730 -47.37 -13.29 35.95
N GLN A 731 -47.71 -12.33 35.07
CA GLN A 731 -46.92 -11.97 33.87
C GLN A 731 -45.53 -11.38 34.21
N ILE A 732 -45.30 -11.01 35.47
CA ILE A 732 -44.05 -10.44 35.96
C ILE A 732 -43.31 -11.39 36.94
N GLY A 733 -43.92 -12.52 37.34
CA GLY A 733 -43.31 -13.50 38.24
C GLY A 733 -42.84 -12.92 39.58
N GLY A 734 -43.70 -12.93 40.61
CA GLY A 734 -43.35 -12.70 42.03
C GLY A 734 -42.25 -11.66 42.34
N VAL A 735 -42.64 -10.43 42.69
CA VAL A 735 -41.69 -9.36 43.04
C VAL A 735 -40.84 -9.74 44.25
N ASN A 736 -39.52 -9.89 44.07
CA ASN A 736 -38.55 -10.07 45.16
C ASN A 736 -37.61 -8.86 45.23
N LEU A 737 -37.87 -7.94 46.17
CA LEU A 737 -37.08 -6.73 46.38
C LEU A 737 -35.79 -7.08 47.14
N SER A 738 -34.67 -7.22 46.45
CA SER A 738 -33.36 -7.53 47.05
C SER A 738 -32.49 -6.28 47.25
N ILE A 739 -32.05 -6.01 48.49
CA ILE A 739 -31.14 -4.94 48.90
C ILE A 739 -29.79 -5.54 49.31
N SER A 740 -28.69 -5.31 48.58
CA SER A 740 -27.38 -5.91 48.88
C SER A 740 -26.22 -4.94 48.77
N ILE A 741 -25.28 -4.97 49.72
CA ILE A 741 -23.98 -4.29 49.64
C ILE A 741 -22.88 -5.30 49.33
N GLY A 742 -22.02 -5.01 48.36
CA GLY A 742 -20.94 -5.94 48.02
C GLY A 742 -19.80 -5.31 47.23
N SER A 743 -18.68 -6.03 47.15
CA SER A 743 -17.53 -5.71 46.33
C SER A 743 -17.15 -6.90 45.44
N SER A 744 -16.77 -6.64 44.20
CA SER A 744 -16.28 -7.67 43.27
C SER A 744 -15.16 -7.13 42.38
N LYS A 745 -14.19 -8.00 42.08
CA LYS A 745 -13.09 -7.75 41.15
C LYS A 745 -12.88 -8.95 40.23
N SER A 746 -12.65 -8.71 38.95
CA SER A 746 -12.17 -9.71 38.00
C SER A 746 -11.10 -9.12 37.07
N SER A 747 -10.13 -9.96 36.70
CA SER A 747 -9.07 -9.64 35.73
C SER A 747 -8.72 -10.86 34.90
N SER A 748 -8.71 -10.71 33.57
CA SER A 748 -8.18 -11.71 32.64
C SER A 748 -7.11 -11.07 31.76
N LYS A 749 -6.03 -11.80 31.50
CA LYS A 749 -4.95 -11.39 30.60
C LYS A 749 -4.53 -12.58 29.74
N THR A 750 -4.51 -12.40 28.43
CA THR A 750 -4.02 -13.38 27.45
C THR A 750 -2.95 -12.73 26.59
N THR A 751 -1.79 -13.37 26.50
CA THR A 751 -0.70 -13.02 25.59
C THR A 751 -0.54 -14.13 24.57
N GLN A 752 -0.45 -13.76 23.29
CA GLN A 752 -0.21 -14.67 22.18
C GLN A 752 0.98 -14.14 21.37
N THR A 753 1.92 -15.02 21.01
CA THR A 753 3.06 -14.68 20.15
C THR A 753 3.18 -15.71 19.04
N SER A 754 3.53 -15.27 17.84
CA SER A 754 3.86 -16.15 16.72
C SER A 754 5.10 -15.66 15.98
N ASP A 755 5.85 -16.61 15.44
CA ASP A 755 7.02 -16.41 14.59
C ASP A 755 6.93 -17.42 13.43
N SER A 756 6.79 -16.92 12.21
CA SER A 756 6.54 -17.72 11.02
C SER A 756 7.51 -17.39 9.89
N ALA A 757 7.89 -18.43 9.15
CA ALA A 757 8.71 -18.36 7.95
C ALA A 757 7.92 -17.81 6.76
N ALA A 758 8.52 -16.86 6.04
CA ALA A 758 8.11 -16.39 4.73
C ALA A 758 9.17 -16.82 3.71
N GLY A 759 8.91 -17.92 3.00
CA GLY A 759 9.89 -18.57 2.12
C GLY A 759 10.29 -17.74 0.90
N SER A 760 11.49 -18.01 0.37
CA SER A 760 11.92 -17.52 -0.94
C SER A 760 11.38 -18.42 -2.06
N ASN A 761 11.10 -17.84 -3.23
CA ASN A 761 10.58 -18.58 -4.38
C ASN A 761 11.46 -18.42 -5.62
N LEU A 762 11.69 -19.52 -6.35
CA LEU A 762 12.22 -19.54 -7.71
C LEU A 762 11.25 -20.31 -8.61
N ILE A 763 10.68 -19.65 -9.61
CA ILE A 763 9.63 -20.21 -10.47
C ILE A 763 9.99 -20.00 -11.94
N ALA A 764 10.19 -21.10 -12.67
CA ALA A 764 10.57 -21.08 -14.08
C ALA A 764 9.59 -21.86 -14.97
N GLY A 765 9.28 -21.30 -16.14
CA GLY A 765 8.54 -21.95 -17.22
C GLY A 765 9.34 -22.99 -17.98
N GLN A 766 10.67 -22.96 -17.85
CA GLN A 766 11.58 -23.95 -18.42
C GLN A 766 12.43 -24.56 -17.31
N ASP A 767 13.72 -24.26 -17.24
CA ASP A 767 14.68 -24.89 -16.34
C ASP A 767 15.10 -23.96 -15.18
N ILE A 768 15.48 -24.55 -14.04
CA ILE A 768 16.24 -23.87 -12.98
C ILE A 768 17.61 -24.53 -12.88
N ARG A 769 18.68 -23.74 -12.96
CA ARG A 769 20.06 -24.19 -12.73
C ARG A 769 20.70 -23.37 -11.62
N LEU A 770 21.09 -24.04 -10.54
CA LEU A 770 21.82 -23.46 -9.42
C LEU A 770 23.20 -24.11 -9.33
N THR A 771 24.26 -23.30 -9.42
CA THR A 771 25.66 -23.74 -9.41
C THR A 771 26.45 -23.03 -8.31
N ALA A 772 26.85 -23.77 -7.28
CA ALA A 772 27.83 -23.35 -6.27
C ALA A 772 29.19 -23.99 -6.60
N ARG A 773 30.15 -23.20 -7.11
CA ARG A 773 31.47 -23.71 -7.56
C ARG A 773 32.59 -22.69 -7.34
N GLY A 774 33.79 -23.20 -7.08
CA GLY A 774 35.02 -22.42 -7.15
C GLY A 774 35.59 -21.99 -5.79
N ALA A 775 35.01 -22.42 -4.67
CA ALA A 775 35.60 -22.30 -3.34
C ALA A 775 36.05 -23.65 -2.73
N GLY A 776 35.99 -24.76 -3.49
CA GLY A 776 36.29 -26.09 -2.97
C GLY A 776 35.31 -26.48 -1.86
N PRO A 777 35.77 -26.78 -0.63
CA PRO A 777 34.92 -27.22 0.49
C PRO A 777 33.96 -26.15 1.02
N ASP A 778 34.09 -24.88 0.61
CA ASP A 778 33.13 -23.84 0.99
C ASP A 778 32.08 -23.59 -0.11
N SER A 779 31.96 -24.48 -1.11
CA SER A 779 31.06 -24.27 -2.26
C SER A 779 29.68 -24.87 -2.04
N ASP A 780 28.96 -24.31 -1.06
CA ASP A 780 27.67 -24.83 -0.60
C ASP A 780 26.46 -24.28 -1.36
N LEU A 781 25.41 -25.11 -1.42
CA LEU A 781 24.07 -24.71 -1.83
C LEU A 781 23.05 -25.03 -0.71
N THR A 782 22.46 -23.99 -0.12
CA THR A 782 21.41 -24.10 0.90
C THR A 782 20.07 -23.59 0.39
N VAL A 783 19.01 -24.38 0.60
CA VAL A 783 17.61 -23.96 0.46
C VAL A 783 16.89 -24.20 1.79
N GLN A 784 16.35 -23.16 2.41
CA GLN A 784 15.65 -23.26 3.70
C GLN A 784 14.26 -22.65 3.64
N GLY A 785 13.24 -23.42 4.08
CA GLY A 785 11.84 -22.99 4.11
C GLY A 785 11.29 -22.43 2.80
N SER A 786 11.89 -22.80 1.67
CA SER A 786 11.76 -22.12 0.38
C SER A 786 11.32 -23.07 -0.75
N ARG A 787 10.87 -22.50 -1.88
CA ARG A 787 10.31 -23.27 -3.00
C ARG A 787 11.03 -22.99 -4.31
N LEU A 788 11.41 -24.06 -5.00
CA LEU A 788 11.96 -24.06 -6.35
C LEU A 788 11.01 -24.87 -7.24
N ALA A 789 10.48 -24.28 -8.31
CA ALA A 789 9.53 -24.95 -9.20
C ALA A 789 9.86 -24.66 -10.66
N ALA A 790 10.03 -25.70 -11.47
CA ALA A 790 10.32 -25.60 -12.89
C ALA A 790 9.43 -26.56 -13.69
N VAL A 791 8.90 -26.12 -14.83
CA VAL A 791 8.09 -26.99 -15.70
C VAL A 791 8.93 -28.09 -16.34
N ASN A 792 10.20 -27.81 -16.63
CA ASN A 792 11.14 -28.79 -17.19
C ASN A 792 12.06 -29.32 -16.10
N ASN A 793 13.33 -28.90 -16.08
CA ASN A 793 14.35 -29.52 -15.25
C ASN A 793 14.80 -28.59 -14.12
N ILE A 794 15.19 -29.19 -12.99
CA ILE A 794 15.92 -28.48 -11.95
C ILE A 794 17.28 -29.17 -11.79
N THR A 795 18.36 -28.39 -11.87
CA THR A 795 19.72 -28.86 -11.59
C THR A 795 20.29 -28.08 -10.42
N LEU A 796 20.56 -28.79 -9.32
CA LEU A 796 21.28 -28.26 -8.16
C LEU A 796 22.68 -28.88 -8.15
N ARG A 797 23.71 -28.04 -8.26
CA ARG A 797 25.10 -28.48 -8.29
C ARG A 797 25.94 -27.70 -7.28
N ALA A 798 26.63 -28.41 -6.41
CA ALA A 798 27.55 -27.85 -5.42
C ALA A 798 28.87 -28.61 -5.47
N ASP A 799 30.00 -27.91 -5.47
CA ASP A 799 31.31 -28.58 -5.37
C ASP A 799 31.53 -29.18 -3.95
N ASP A 800 30.76 -28.77 -2.93
CA ASP A 800 30.72 -29.41 -1.60
C ASP A 800 29.29 -29.87 -1.21
N GLU A 801 28.55 -29.12 -0.38
CA GLU A 801 27.27 -29.59 0.18
C GLU A 801 26.01 -29.07 -0.55
N ILE A 802 24.97 -29.91 -0.60
CA ILE A 802 23.59 -29.51 -0.89
C ILE A 802 22.73 -29.69 0.36
N ARG A 803 22.13 -28.61 0.86
CA ARG A 803 21.29 -28.59 2.07
C ARG A 803 19.89 -28.09 1.75
N LEU A 804 18.89 -28.97 1.82
CA LEU A 804 17.47 -28.64 1.73
C LEU A 804 16.83 -28.78 3.13
N LEU A 805 16.47 -27.67 3.75
CA LEU A 805 16.11 -27.57 5.17
C LEU A 805 14.70 -26.98 5.37
N ALA A 806 13.94 -27.45 6.35
CA ALA A 806 12.70 -26.79 6.74
C ALA A 806 12.97 -25.57 7.64
N ALA A 807 12.03 -24.63 7.64
CA ALA A 807 11.98 -23.53 8.58
C ALA A 807 10.97 -23.79 9.71
N ALA A 808 11.34 -23.49 10.96
CA ALA A 808 10.47 -23.68 12.13
C ALA A 808 9.54 -22.48 12.35
N ASN A 809 8.23 -22.75 12.39
CA ASN A 809 7.20 -21.80 12.82
C ASN A 809 6.79 -22.09 14.25
N THR A 810 6.72 -21.07 15.11
CA THR A 810 6.35 -21.23 16.52
C THR A 810 5.15 -20.36 16.89
N ALA A 811 4.30 -20.86 17.78
CA ALA A 811 3.22 -20.09 18.38
C ALA A 811 3.12 -20.39 19.87
N THR A 812 2.99 -19.35 20.71
CA THR A 812 2.79 -19.51 22.15
C THR A 812 1.54 -18.77 22.63
N GLN A 813 0.89 -19.33 23.63
CA GLN A 813 -0.24 -18.72 24.32
C GLN A 813 -0.04 -18.81 25.83
N ASN A 814 -0.18 -17.68 26.51
CA ASN A 814 -0.19 -17.61 27.97
C ASN A 814 -1.44 -16.86 28.43
N SER A 815 -2.29 -17.49 29.22
CA SER A 815 -3.52 -16.89 29.75
C SER A 815 -3.59 -17.01 31.27
N THR A 816 -4.01 -15.93 31.92
CA THR A 816 -4.25 -15.88 33.37
C THR A 816 -5.59 -15.21 33.65
N SER A 817 -6.35 -15.77 34.59
CA SER A 817 -7.63 -15.22 35.01
C SER A 817 -7.73 -15.24 36.53
N LYS A 818 -8.24 -14.18 37.14
CA LYS A 818 -8.48 -14.05 38.58
C LYS A 818 -9.81 -13.35 38.83
N SER A 819 -10.63 -13.86 39.74
CA SER A 819 -11.87 -13.22 40.18
C SER A 819 -12.04 -13.36 41.70
N SER A 820 -12.72 -12.40 42.32
CA SER A 820 -13.18 -12.50 43.70
C SER A 820 -14.37 -11.58 43.96
N SER A 821 -15.33 -12.01 44.77
CA SER A 821 -16.47 -11.20 45.23
C SER A 821 -16.81 -11.48 46.69
N ALA A 822 -17.39 -10.48 47.35
CA ALA A 822 -17.98 -10.58 48.68
C ALA A 822 -19.22 -9.68 48.75
N SER A 823 -20.34 -10.19 49.27
CA SER A 823 -21.60 -9.45 49.37
C SER A 823 -22.40 -9.85 50.61
N VAL A 824 -23.09 -8.87 51.20
CA VAL A 824 -24.05 -9.04 52.30
C VAL A 824 -25.31 -8.26 51.92
N GLY A 825 -26.50 -8.83 52.09
CA GLY A 825 -27.75 -8.18 51.71
C GLY A 825 -28.96 -8.78 52.39
N PHE A 826 -30.13 -8.26 52.07
CA PHE A 826 -31.43 -8.74 52.52
C PHE A 826 -32.43 -8.65 51.36
N SER A 827 -33.40 -9.54 51.25
CA SER A 827 -34.38 -9.55 50.15
C SER A 827 -35.79 -9.82 50.66
N VAL A 828 -36.77 -9.07 50.18
CA VAL A 828 -38.18 -9.11 50.61
C VAL A 828 -39.04 -9.56 49.44
N GLY A 829 -39.63 -10.75 49.54
CA GLY A 829 -40.57 -11.29 48.54
C GLY A 829 -41.95 -11.53 49.15
N THR A 830 -42.85 -12.16 48.37
CA THR A 830 -44.21 -12.55 48.82
C THR A 830 -44.22 -13.45 50.05
N ASP A 831 -43.08 -14.06 50.39
CA ASP A 831 -42.90 -15.03 51.48
C ASP A 831 -42.03 -14.51 52.66
N GLY A 832 -41.67 -13.21 52.71
CA GLY A 832 -40.96 -12.60 53.87
C GLY A 832 -39.53 -12.06 53.61
N LEU A 833 -38.84 -11.65 54.70
CA LEU A 833 -37.49 -11.03 54.72
C LEU A 833 -36.37 -12.09 54.79
N LEU A 834 -35.51 -12.17 53.78
CA LEU A 834 -34.32 -13.03 53.72
C LEU A 834 -33.04 -12.21 53.96
N PHE A 835 -32.03 -12.75 54.64
CA PHE A 835 -30.67 -12.22 54.83
C PHE A 835 -29.68 -13.03 53.98
N ASN A 836 -29.01 -12.39 53.02
CA ASN A 836 -28.09 -13.00 52.07
C ASN A 836 -26.63 -12.67 52.42
N VAL A 837 -25.74 -13.67 52.45
CA VAL A 837 -24.28 -13.52 52.58
C VAL A 837 -23.62 -14.37 51.50
N GLY A 838 -22.63 -13.85 50.79
CA GLY A 838 -21.91 -14.64 49.80
C GLY A 838 -20.48 -14.17 49.55
N ALA A 839 -19.59 -15.12 49.27
CA ALA A 839 -18.20 -14.89 48.89
C ALA A 839 -17.80 -15.87 47.79
N SER A 840 -17.06 -15.41 46.78
CA SER A 840 -16.53 -16.28 45.72
C SER A 840 -15.11 -15.88 45.31
N GLY A 841 -14.34 -16.84 44.80
CA GLY A 841 -12.99 -16.66 44.30
C GLY A 841 -12.66 -17.65 43.19
N GLY A 842 -11.97 -17.18 42.15
CA GLY A 842 -11.55 -17.99 41.02
C GLY A 842 -10.16 -17.64 40.53
N ARG A 843 -9.38 -18.64 40.10
CA ARG A 843 -8.09 -18.50 39.42
C ARG A 843 -8.00 -19.50 38.27
N GLY A 844 -7.45 -19.05 37.15
CA GLY A 844 -7.21 -19.88 35.96
C GLY A 844 -5.86 -19.55 35.35
N LYS A 845 -5.16 -20.58 34.84
CA LYS A 845 -3.96 -20.46 34.02
C LYS A 845 -4.08 -21.41 32.82
N ALA A 846 -3.69 -20.96 31.64
CA ALA A 846 -3.53 -21.81 30.46
C ALA A 846 -2.25 -21.42 29.72
N ASP A 847 -1.43 -22.41 29.40
CA ASP A 847 -0.18 -22.26 28.66
C ASP A 847 -0.25 -23.20 27.43
N GLY A 848 0.13 -22.69 26.26
CA GLY A 848 0.18 -23.45 25.00
C GLY A 848 1.44 -23.10 24.21
N SER A 849 2.00 -24.10 23.52
CA SER A 849 3.18 -23.96 22.67
C SER A 849 3.07 -24.91 21.48
N ASP A 850 3.20 -24.37 20.27
CA ASP A 850 3.13 -25.11 19.02
C ASP A 850 4.40 -24.84 18.21
N THR A 851 4.93 -25.89 17.56
CA THR A 851 5.99 -25.82 16.56
C THR A 851 5.54 -26.57 15.33
N THR A 852 5.56 -25.93 14.17
CA THR A 852 5.26 -26.55 12.88
C THR A 852 6.34 -26.24 11.87
N TRP A 853 6.57 -27.12 10.89
CA TRP A 853 7.66 -26.96 9.94
C TRP A 853 7.16 -26.54 8.55
N SER A 854 7.76 -25.48 8.01
CA SER A 854 7.64 -25.13 6.59
C SER A 854 8.73 -25.87 5.82
N ASN A 855 8.36 -26.96 5.16
CA ASN A 855 9.31 -27.76 4.39
C ASN A 855 9.85 -27.03 3.16
N SER A 856 11.12 -27.26 2.82
CA SER A 856 11.66 -26.85 1.53
C SER A 856 11.13 -27.74 0.40
N ARG A 857 10.84 -27.14 -0.76
CA ARG A 857 10.30 -27.84 -1.92
C ARG A 857 11.14 -27.60 -3.16
N VAL A 858 11.52 -28.67 -3.84
CA VAL A 858 12.19 -28.63 -5.14
C VAL A 858 11.37 -29.47 -6.11
N GLU A 859 10.70 -28.84 -7.06
CA GLU A 859 9.66 -29.45 -7.89
C GLU A 859 10.01 -29.29 -9.37
N ALA A 860 10.67 -30.29 -9.96
CA ALA A 860 10.92 -30.35 -11.41
C ALA A 860 9.74 -31.04 -12.11
N GLY A 861 9.26 -30.51 -13.23
CA GLY A 861 8.21 -31.17 -14.01
C GLY A 861 8.72 -32.37 -14.81
N GLN A 862 10.02 -32.42 -15.12
CA GLN A 862 10.71 -33.50 -15.83
C GLN A 862 11.83 -34.10 -14.97
N ILE A 863 13.06 -33.61 -15.10
CA ILE A 863 14.22 -34.20 -14.42
C ILE A 863 14.69 -33.29 -13.29
N LEU A 864 14.76 -33.85 -12.08
CA LEU A 864 15.50 -33.27 -10.97
C LEU A 864 16.89 -33.88 -10.92
N THR A 865 17.94 -33.06 -10.94
CA THR A 865 19.34 -33.47 -10.75
C THR A 865 19.92 -32.81 -9.50
N LEU A 866 20.43 -33.62 -8.57
CA LEU A 866 21.22 -33.20 -7.41
C LEU A 866 22.64 -33.74 -7.58
N GLU A 867 23.64 -32.86 -7.63
CA GLU A 867 25.05 -33.23 -7.75
C GLU A 867 25.89 -32.49 -6.71
N ALA A 868 26.30 -33.22 -5.67
CA ALA A 868 27.13 -32.72 -4.58
C ALA A 868 28.53 -33.35 -4.61
N GLY A 869 29.56 -32.55 -4.39
CA GLY A 869 30.93 -33.04 -4.18
C GLY A 869 31.09 -33.77 -2.84
N GLY A 870 30.50 -33.19 -1.80
CA GLY A 870 30.39 -33.70 -0.44
C GLY A 870 28.99 -34.23 -0.13
N ASP A 871 28.39 -33.75 0.95
CA ASP A 871 27.15 -34.29 1.53
C ASP A 871 25.88 -33.71 0.89
N THR A 872 24.78 -34.47 0.98
CA THR A 872 23.44 -34.00 0.62
C THR A 872 22.49 -34.25 1.78
N THR A 873 21.85 -33.19 2.28
CA THR A 873 20.92 -33.24 3.41
C THR A 873 19.55 -32.74 3.01
N LEU A 874 18.51 -33.55 3.21
CA LEU A 874 17.10 -33.21 3.07
C LEU A 874 16.41 -33.34 4.44
N ARG A 875 16.30 -32.25 5.18
CA ARG A 875 15.75 -32.25 6.55
C ARG A 875 14.50 -31.39 6.62
N GLY A 876 13.33 -32.04 6.57
CA GLY A 876 12.05 -31.38 6.30
C GLY A 876 12.01 -30.82 4.88
N ALA A 877 12.29 -31.67 3.88
CA ALA A 877 12.37 -31.25 2.49
C ALA A 877 11.84 -32.32 1.53
N VAL A 878 11.13 -31.87 0.50
CA VAL A 878 10.61 -32.72 -0.57
C VAL A 878 11.24 -32.28 -1.89
N ALA A 879 11.95 -33.20 -2.53
CA ALA A 879 12.54 -32.98 -3.85
C ALA A 879 11.93 -33.97 -4.85
N SER A 880 11.31 -33.47 -5.91
CA SER A 880 10.49 -34.26 -6.82
C SER A 880 10.74 -33.97 -8.31
N GLY A 881 10.45 -34.98 -9.14
CA GLY A 881 10.41 -34.88 -10.59
C GLY A 881 9.89 -36.15 -11.25
N GLN A 882 9.60 -36.13 -12.55
CA GLN A 882 9.28 -37.38 -13.27
C GLN A 882 10.43 -38.37 -13.18
N GLN A 883 11.66 -37.88 -13.25
CA GLN A 883 12.87 -38.61 -12.93
C GLN A 883 13.69 -37.84 -11.89
N VAL A 884 14.26 -38.55 -10.92
CA VAL A 884 15.19 -37.95 -9.93
C VAL A 884 16.55 -38.59 -10.06
N ILE A 885 17.58 -37.79 -10.27
CA ILE A 885 18.99 -38.20 -10.33
C ILE A 885 19.72 -37.54 -9.16
N ALA A 886 20.33 -38.32 -8.28
CA ALA A 886 21.11 -37.82 -7.16
C ALA A 886 22.50 -38.47 -7.16
N LYS A 887 23.54 -37.64 -7.25
CA LYS A 887 24.94 -38.04 -7.17
C LYS A 887 25.58 -37.33 -5.97
N VAL A 888 25.93 -38.10 -4.96
CA VAL A 888 26.44 -37.59 -3.68
C VAL A 888 27.85 -38.12 -3.46
N GLY A 889 28.77 -37.24 -3.09
CA GLY A 889 30.18 -37.58 -2.94
C GLY A 889 30.97 -37.60 -4.26
N THR A 890 30.64 -36.76 -5.24
CA THR A 890 31.32 -36.80 -6.56
C THR A 890 32.82 -36.49 -6.49
N SER A 891 33.28 -35.80 -5.44
CA SER A 891 34.69 -35.50 -5.17
C SER A 891 35.23 -36.14 -3.88
N GLY A 892 34.44 -36.98 -3.18
CA GLY A 892 34.79 -37.51 -1.85
C GLY A 892 33.92 -38.67 -1.33
N GLN A 893 33.80 -38.80 0.00
CA GLN A 893 33.03 -39.84 0.71
C GLN A 893 31.62 -39.35 1.12
N GLY A 894 31.02 -38.48 0.30
CA GLY A 894 29.81 -37.75 0.65
C GLY A 894 28.63 -38.62 1.09
N LYS A 895 27.90 -38.16 2.10
CA LYS A 895 26.77 -38.83 2.75
C LYS A 895 25.42 -38.26 2.31
N LEU A 896 24.40 -39.10 2.28
CA LEU A 896 23.01 -38.70 2.04
C LEU A 896 22.19 -38.85 3.32
N LEU A 897 21.68 -37.74 3.86
CA LEU A 897 20.74 -37.71 4.98
C LEU A 897 19.37 -37.25 4.50
N ILE A 898 18.32 -38.03 4.75
CA ILE A 898 16.93 -37.59 4.58
C ILE A 898 16.16 -37.78 5.89
N GLU A 899 15.66 -36.70 6.48
CA GLU A 899 14.98 -36.72 7.78
C GLU A 899 13.64 -35.97 7.72
N SER A 900 12.57 -36.64 8.11
CA SER A 900 11.26 -36.00 8.31
C SER A 900 11.19 -35.35 9.69
N LEU A 901 10.52 -34.20 9.79
CA LEU A 901 10.37 -33.46 11.04
C LEU A 901 8.93 -33.58 11.58
N GLN A 902 8.79 -33.62 12.91
CA GLN A 902 7.49 -33.67 13.57
C GLN A 902 7.01 -32.26 13.93
N ASP A 903 5.76 -31.97 13.61
CA ASP A 903 5.02 -30.88 14.20
C ASP A 903 4.69 -31.24 15.65
N THR A 904 4.87 -30.30 16.58
CA THR A 904 4.61 -30.51 18.01
C THR A 904 3.58 -29.51 18.53
N SER A 905 2.68 -29.96 19.40
CA SER A 905 1.72 -29.10 20.10
C SER A 905 1.57 -29.52 21.55
N TYR A 906 1.72 -28.57 22.46
CA TYR A 906 1.58 -28.76 23.90
C TYR A 906 0.55 -27.76 24.44
N TYR A 907 -0.40 -28.24 25.24
CA TYR A 907 -1.38 -27.38 25.91
C TYR A 907 -1.64 -27.86 27.33
N ASN A 908 -1.54 -26.96 28.31
CA ASN A 908 -1.85 -27.22 29.71
C ASN A 908 -2.73 -26.11 30.27
N SER A 909 -3.85 -26.48 30.90
CA SER A 909 -4.70 -25.52 31.58
C SER A 909 -5.18 -26.04 32.93
N LYS A 910 -5.30 -25.12 33.89
CA LYS A 910 -5.79 -25.37 35.24
C LYS A 910 -6.72 -24.23 35.67
N GLN A 911 -7.96 -24.59 35.94
CA GLN A 911 -8.99 -23.69 36.45
C GLN A 911 -9.39 -24.14 37.87
N GLN A 912 -9.52 -23.19 38.79
CA GLN A 912 -9.98 -23.40 40.16
C GLN A 912 -10.97 -22.29 40.54
N SER A 913 -12.15 -22.66 41.01
CA SER A 913 -13.09 -21.72 41.62
C SER A 913 -13.75 -22.34 42.84
N ALA A 914 -14.00 -21.47 43.82
CA ALA A 914 -14.70 -21.77 45.04
C ALA A 914 -15.67 -20.63 45.35
N GLY A 915 -16.85 -20.95 45.87
CA GLY A 915 -17.81 -19.92 46.28
C GLY A 915 -18.83 -20.47 47.26
N PHE A 916 -19.35 -19.57 48.08
CA PHE A 916 -20.29 -19.84 49.14
C PHE A 916 -21.37 -18.76 49.11
N SER A 917 -22.64 -19.16 49.19
CA SER A 917 -23.74 -18.22 49.43
C SER A 917 -24.77 -18.80 50.41
N LEU A 918 -25.30 -17.96 51.31
CA LEU A 918 -26.27 -18.32 52.34
C LEU A 918 -27.37 -17.26 52.39
N SER A 919 -28.62 -17.69 52.47
CA SER A 919 -29.83 -16.85 52.47
C SER A 919 -30.81 -17.32 53.56
N VAL A 920 -31.13 -16.48 54.55
CA VAL A 920 -31.88 -16.87 55.78
C VAL A 920 -33.09 -15.96 56.02
N GLY A 921 -34.32 -16.48 56.14
CA GLY A 921 -35.52 -15.68 56.45
C GLY A 921 -36.61 -16.43 57.22
N PRO A 922 -37.68 -15.75 57.68
CA PRO A 922 -38.74 -16.39 58.44
C PRO A 922 -39.46 -17.39 57.54
N GLY A 923 -39.41 -18.68 57.90
CA GLY A 923 -40.04 -19.74 57.11
C GLY A 923 -39.15 -20.39 56.03
N LYS A 924 -37.94 -19.87 55.71
CA LYS A 924 -37.07 -20.40 54.64
C LYS A 924 -35.57 -20.18 54.92
N VAL A 925 -34.77 -21.24 54.80
CA VAL A 925 -33.29 -21.16 54.71
C VAL A 925 -32.87 -21.76 53.37
N SER A 926 -32.03 -21.06 52.61
CA SER A 926 -31.41 -21.58 51.41
C SER A 926 -29.90 -21.31 51.43
N GLY A 927 -29.10 -22.29 51.05
CA GLY A 927 -27.66 -22.17 50.92
C GLY A 927 -27.25 -22.74 49.57
N SER A 928 -26.20 -22.18 48.96
CA SER A 928 -25.54 -22.78 47.81
C SER A 928 -24.05 -22.97 48.13
N VAL A 929 -23.56 -24.19 47.89
CA VAL A 929 -22.14 -24.52 47.93
C VAL A 929 -21.64 -24.50 46.50
N SER A 930 -20.46 -23.95 46.21
CA SER A 930 -19.85 -24.11 44.89
C SER A 930 -18.39 -24.51 44.92
N ALA A 931 -18.05 -25.50 44.10
CA ALA A 931 -16.68 -25.94 43.88
C ALA A 931 -16.52 -26.35 42.41
N SER A 932 -15.47 -25.87 41.75
CA SER A 932 -15.13 -26.30 40.39
C SER A 932 -13.62 -26.31 40.18
N GLN A 933 -13.10 -27.44 39.71
CA GLN A 933 -11.70 -27.65 39.36
C GLN A 933 -11.66 -28.29 37.96
N SER A 934 -10.90 -27.71 37.03
CA SER A 934 -10.70 -28.30 35.70
C SER A 934 -9.22 -28.31 35.37
N LYS A 935 -8.73 -29.44 34.87
CA LYS A 935 -7.36 -29.59 34.37
C LYS A 935 -7.41 -30.24 32.99
N VAL A 936 -6.68 -29.67 32.03
CA VAL A 936 -6.52 -30.25 30.70
C VAL A 936 -5.03 -30.25 30.35
N ASN A 937 -4.51 -31.40 29.92
CA ASN A 937 -3.17 -31.52 29.33
C ASN A 937 -3.30 -32.20 27.96
N SER A 938 -2.57 -31.70 26.96
CA SER A 938 -2.48 -32.25 25.62
C SER A 938 -1.03 -32.24 25.16
N ASP A 939 -0.57 -33.33 24.55
CA ASP A 939 0.75 -33.52 23.95
C ASP A 939 0.57 -34.14 22.56
N PHE A 940 1.20 -33.54 21.55
CA PHE A 940 1.13 -33.99 20.16
C PHE A 940 2.51 -33.87 19.52
N ALA A 941 2.92 -34.90 18.81
CA ALA A 941 4.09 -34.91 17.94
C ALA A 941 3.80 -35.82 16.73
N SER A 942 3.74 -35.27 15.52
CA SER A 942 3.52 -36.06 14.31
C SER A 942 4.23 -35.47 13.10
N VAL A 943 4.76 -36.32 12.23
CA VAL A 943 5.21 -35.90 10.89
C VAL A 943 3.97 -35.49 10.10
N ALA A 944 3.89 -34.23 9.70
CA ALA A 944 2.79 -33.73 8.87
C ALA A 944 3.04 -34.03 7.38
N GLU A 945 4.30 -33.93 6.95
CA GLU A 945 4.74 -34.22 5.60
C GLU A 945 6.10 -34.90 5.62
N GLN A 946 6.22 -35.99 4.88
CA GLN A 946 7.40 -36.83 4.83
C GLN A 946 8.47 -36.26 3.89
N SER A 947 9.69 -36.11 4.40
CA SER A 947 10.86 -35.75 3.59
C SER A 947 11.20 -36.88 2.61
N GLY A 948 11.67 -36.51 1.42
CA GLY A 948 12.07 -37.52 0.46
C GLY A 948 12.44 -37.03 -0.94
N LEU A 949 13.06 -37.97 -1.67
CA LEU A 949 13.20 -37.92 -3.12
C LEU A 949 11.98 -38.61 -3.72
N LYS A 950 11.11 -37.88 -4.41
CA LYS A 950 9.84 -38.39 -4.96
C LYS A 950 9.85 -38.35 -6.49
N ALA A 951 10.11 -39.49 -7.12
CA ALA A 951 10.12 -39.66 -8.57
C ALA A 951 8.75 -40.05 -9.15
N GLY A 952 8.51 -39.69 -10.41
CA GLY A 952 7.38 -40.13 -11.21
C GLY A 952 7.65 -41.46 -11.92
N ASP A 953 7.14 -41.58 -13.14
CA ASP A 953 7.25 -42.79 -13.97
C ASP A 953 8.67 -43.00 -14.54
N GLY A 954 9.49 -41.94 -14.55
CA GLY A 954 10.90 -41.99 -14.94
C GLY A 954 11.80 -42.65 -13.90
N GLY A 955 11.32 -42.88 -12.68
CA GLY A 955 12.04 -43.54 -11.60
C GLY A 955 13.18 -42.69 -10.99
N PHE A 956 13.92 -43.28 -10.05
CA PHE A 956 15.06 -42.61 -9.42
C PHE A 956 16.40 -43.28 -9.75
N GLN A 957 17.45 -42.47 -9.82
CA GLN A 957 18.84 -42.92 -9.92
C GLN A 957 19.66 -42.25 -8.81
N VAL A 958 19.91 -42.97 -7.73
CA VAL A 958 20.59 -42.44 -6.55
C VAL A 958 21.92 -43.18 -6.36
N GLN A 959 23.01 -42.44 -6.44
CA GLN A 959 24.37 -42.91 -6.20
C GLN A 959 25.01 -42.10 -5.08
N VAL A 960 25.36 -42.78 -3.99
CA VAL A 960 26.02 -42.19 -2.81
C VAL A 960 27.35 -42.88 -2.59
N LYS A 961 28.44 -42.12 -2.42
CA LYS A 961 29.77 -42.70 -2.13
C LYS A 961 29.92 -43.13 -0.66
N GLY A 962 29.41 -42.34 0.27
CA GLY A 962 29.41 -42.63 1.70
C GLY A 962 28.13 -43.30 2.18
N ASP A 963 27.73 -42.99 3.41
CA ASP A 963 26.54 -43.55 4.09
C ASP A 963 25.23 -42.94 3.57
N THR A 964 24.13 -43.68 3.74
CA THR A 964 22.78 -43.18 3.47
C THR A 964 21.88 -43.43 4.68
N ASP A 965 21.34 -42.35 5.26
CA ASP A 965 20.47 -42.39 6.44
C ASP A 965 19.07 -41.87 6.10
N LEU A 966 18.05 -42.72 6.23
CA LEU A 966 16.64 -42.33 6.07
C LEU A 966 15.90 -42.40 7.42
N LYS A 967 15.43 -41.24 7.91
CA LYS A 967 14.72 -41.10 9.19
C LYS A 967 13.25 -40.72 8.96
N GLY A 968 12.37 -41.71 9.03
CA GLY A 968 10.97 -41.60 8.66
C GLY A 968 10.82 -40.99 7.28
N ALA A 969 11.73 -41.28 6.35
CA ALA A 969 11.89 -40.59 5.08
C ALA A 969 11.96 -41.58 3.91
N VAL A 970 11.71 -41.09 2.68
CA VAL A 970 11.51 -41.96 1.52
C VAL A 970 12.36 -41.59 0.32
N ILE A 971 12.79 -42.62 -0.42
CA ILE A 971 13.21 -42.51 -1.82
C ILE A 971 12.15 -43.27 -2.63
N ALA A 972 11.19 -42.53 -3.17
CA ALA A 972 9.95 -43.08 -3.70
C ALA A 972 9.82 -42.88 -5.21
N SER A 973 9.10 -43.78 -5.88
CA SER A 973 8.72 -43.69 -7.30
C SER A 973 7.28 -44.19 -7.49
N THR A 974 6.73 -44.09 -8.71
CA THR A 974 5.42 -44.69 -9.02
C THR A 974 5.51 -46.21 -9.17
N GLN A 975 4.34 -46.89 -9.16
CA GLN A 975 4.30 -48.33 -9.41
C GLN A 975 4.82 -48.66 -10.82
N ALA A 976 4.50 -47.82 -11.82
CA ALA A 976 4.99 -48.00 -13.18
C ALA A 976 6.52 -47.96 -13.26
N ALA A 977 7.20 -47.10 -12.50
CA ALA A 977 8.66 -47.06 -12.48
C ALA A 977 9.28 -48.34 -11.90
N VAL A 978 8.64 -48.92 -10.87
CA VAL A 978 9.05 -50.20 -10.26
C VAL A 978 8.88 -51.34 -11.26
N ASP A 979 7.70 -51.48 -11.87
CA ASP A 979 7.38 -52.55 -12.81
C ASP A 979 8.28 -52.52 -14.05
N ASN A 980 8.65 -51.32 -14.50
CA ASN A 980 9.53 -51.10 -15.65
C ASN A 980 11.03 -51.06 -15.29
N ASN A 981 11.43 -51.44 -14.07
CA ASN A 981 12.82 -51.46 -13.60
C ASN A 981 13.58 -50.14 -13.84
N LYS A 982 12.94 -48.99 -13.61
CA LYS A 982 13.53 -47.65 -13.81
C LYS A 982 14.34 -47.15 -12.61
N ASN A 983 14.23 -47.82 -11.46
CA ASN A 983 14.87 -47.41 -10.23
C ASN A 983 16.26 -48.03 -10.09
N THR A 984 17.25 -47.21 -9.71
CA THR A 984 18.59 -47.67 -9.30
C THR A 984 19.03 -46.95 -8.02
N PHE A 985 19.47 -47.71 -7.02
CA PHE A 985 20.04 -47.18 -5.78
C PHE A 985 21.38 -47.86 -5.49
N SER A 986 22.40 -47.07 -5.16
CA SER A 986 23.71 -47.56 -4.71
C SER A 986 24.24 -46.66 -3.61
N THR A 987 24.71 -47.28 -2.52
CA THR A 987 25.42 -46.62 -1.43
C THR A 987 26.76 -47.31 -1.22
N GLY A 988 27.84 -46.54 -1.08
CA GLY A 988 29.18 -47.09 -0.86
C GLY A 988 29.46 -47.40 0.61
N GLY A 989 28.74 -46.74 1.53
CA GLY A 989 28.78 -46.97 2.97
C GLY A 989 27.58 -47.77 3.48
N THR A 990 27.10 -47.42 4.67
CA THR A 990 25.98 -48.09 5.34
C THR A 990 24.64 -47.47 4.92
N LEU A 991 23.64 -48.30 4.66
CA LEU A 991 22.23 -47.87 4.55
C LEU A 991 21.55 -48.03 5.92
N THR A 992 21.18 -46.93 6.56
CA THR A 992 20.39 -46.92 7.80
C THR A 992 18.96 -46.48 7.54
N LEU A 993 18.01 -47.24 8.08
CA LEU A 993 16.58 -46.94 8.02
C LEU A 993 16.03 -46.88 9.43
N SER A 994 15.41 -45.77 9.80
CA SER A 994 14.76 -45.62 11.10
C SER A 994 13.40 -44.96 10.96
N ASP A 995 12.38 -45.53 11.58
CA ASP A 995 11.01 -44.98 11.53
C ASP A 995 10.79 -43.89 12.59
N ILE A 996 9.80 -43.03 12.37
CA ILE A 996 9.40 -41.99 13.34
C ILE A 996 8.05 -42.37 13.97
N GLN A 997 8.00 -42.38 15.30
CA GLN A 997 6.78 -42.66 16.06
C GLN A 997 5.99 -41.37 16.28
N ASN A 998 4.78 -41.31 15.72
CA ASN A 998 3.85 -40.21 15.92
C ASN A 998 2.95 -40.50 17.11
N ARG A 999 2.68 -39.47 17.91
CA ARG A 999 1.86 -39.57 19.12
C ARG A 999 0.92 -38.37 19.25
N ALA A 1000 -0.28 -38.65 19.72
CA ALA A 1000 -1.23 -37.64 20.14
C ALA A 1000 -1.91 -38.14 21.41
N SER A 1001 -1.79 -37.42 22.51
CA SER A 1001 -2.40 -37.77 23.79
C SER A 1001 -3.06 -36.56 24.43
N TYR A 1002 -4.22 -36.76 25.04
CA TYR A 1002 -4.82 -35.74 25.90
C TYR A 1002 -5.44 -36.37 27.14
N SER A 1003 -5.45 -35.59 28.22
CA SER A 1003 -6.17 -35.89 29.45
C SER A 1003 -6.91 -34.64 29.92
N ALA A 1004 -8.19 -34.79 30.17
CA ALA A 1004 -9.03 -33.75 30.71
C ALA A 1004 -9.77 -34.30 31.93
N ARG A 1005 -9.66 -33.58 33.03
CA ARG A 1005 -10.36 -33.84 34.29
C ARG A 1005 -11.21 -32.64 34.65
N SER A 1006 -12.47 -32.88 34.96
CA SER A 1006 -13.37 -31.90 35.53
C SER A 1006 -13.94 -32.42 36.84
N THR A 1007 -13.87 -31.57 37.86
CA THR A 1007 -14.55 -31.75 39.13
C THR A 1007 -15.46 -30.57 39.34
N SER A 1008 -16.71 -30.82 39.66
CA SER A 1008 -17.63 -29.78 40.11
C SER A 1008 -18.64 -30.39 41.07
N ILE A 1009 -19.10 -29.67 42.09
CA ILE A 1009 -20.40 -29.89 42.73
C ILE A 1009 -20.91 -28.55 43.25
N ASN A 1010 -22.14 -28.22 42.87
CA ASN A 1010 -22.95 -27.11 43.37
C ASN A 1010 -24.38 -27.53 43.71
N LEU A 1011 -24.67 -27.98 44.93
CA LEU A 1011 -26.07 -28.16 45.37
C LEU A 1011 -26.55 -26.95 46.18
N GLY A 1012 -27.66 -26.38 45.72
CA GLY A 1012 -28.53 -25.49 46.51
C GLY A 1012 -29.92 -26.11 46.65
N SER A 1013 -30.39 -26.28 47.88
CA SER A 1013 -31.71 -26.78 48.27
C SER A 1013 -32.36 -25.79 49.23
N GLY A 1014 -33.62 -25.43 49.02
CA GLY A 1014 -34.43 -24.62 49.95
C GLY A 1014 -35.33 -25.51 50.82
N VAL A 1015 -35.40 -25.24 52.12
CA VAL A 1015 -36.28 -25.96 53.07
C VAL A 1015 -37.55 -25.15 53.33
N SER A 1016 -38.73 -25.75 53.15
CA SER A 1016 -40.04 -25.23 53.58
C SER A 1016 -40.54 -25.95 54.84
N PHE A 1017 -41.22 -25.24 55.75
CA PHE A 1017 -41.61 -25.70 57.10
C PHE A 1017 -42.58 -26.90 57.18
N ASP A 1018 -43.09 -27.41 56.05
CA ASP A 1018 -43.87 -28.67 55.97
C ASP A 1018 -43.00 -29.93 56.17
N GLY A 1019 -41.67 -29.81 56.00
CA GLY A 1019 -40.76 -30.95 56.08
C GLY A 1019 -40.55 -31.68 54.75
N LYS A 1020 -41.30 -31.35 53.69
CA LYS A 1020 -40.98 -31.78 52.33
C LYS A 1020 -39.75 -31.05 51.76
N LEU A 1021 -38.76 -31.86 51.37
CA LEU A 1021 -37.70 -31.44 50.46
C LEU A 1021 -38.29 -31.19 49.06
N ASP A 1022 -38.07 -30.00 48.51
CA ASP A 1022 -38.30 -29.71 47.09
C ASP A 1022 -37.05 -30.16 46.29
N PRO A 1023 -37.15 -31.15 45.38
CA PRO A 1023 -35.98 -31.79 44.75
C PRO A 1023 -35.31 -30.97 43.64
N GLY A 1024 -35.55 -29.66 43.54
CA GLY A 1024 -35.05 -28.78 42.47
C GLY A 1024 -33.54 -28.52 42.40
N GLY A 1025 -32.72 -29.14 43.27
CA GLY A 1025 -31.27 -29.04 43.22
C GLY A 1025 -30.62 -30.39 42.93
N THR A 1026 -29.87 -30.51 41.82
CA THR A 1026 -28.93 -31.62 41.57
C THR A 1026 -27.61 -31.05 41.07
N SER A 1027 -26.51 -31.44 41.71
CA SER A 1027 -25.19 -31.20 41.16
C SER A 1027 -24.18 -32.20 41.71
N ALA A 1028 -23.76 -33.08 40.82
CA ALA A 1028 -22.62 -33.99 40.91
C ALA A 1028 -21.74 -33.69 39.69
N GLY A 1029 -20.42 -33.83 39.79
CA GLY A 1029 -19.54 -33.58 38.65
C GLY A 1029 -18.19 -34.25 38.78
N PHE A 1030 -18.05 -35.36 38.07
CA PHE A 1030 -16.79 -36.03 37.78
C PHE A 1030 -16.80 -36.44 36.31
N GLY A 1031 -16.08 -35.67 35.51
CA GLY A 1031 -15.85 -35.99 34.10
C GLY A 1031 -14.36 -36.25 33.92
N GLU A 1032 -14.01 -37.43 33.43
CA GLU A 1032 -12.70 -37.70 32.86
C GLU A 1032 -12.87 -38.04 31.37
N ASP A 1033 -12.07 -37.40 30.55
CA ASP A 1033 -11.97 -37.69 29.12
C ASP A 1033 -10.48 -37.75 28.76
N SER A 1034 -10.08 -38.79 28.06
CA SER A 1034 -8.71 -39.03 27.65
C SER A 1034 -8.70 -39.77 26.34
N GLY A 1035 -7.75 -39.44 25.47
CA GLY A 1035 -7.54 -40.14 24.22
C GLY A 1035 -6.07 -40.29 23.94
N ASN A 1036 -5.72 -41.37 23.26
CA ASN A 1036 -4.38 -41.59 22.72
C ASN A 1036 -4.52 -42.10 21.28
N ALA A 1037 -3.66 -41.61 20.39
CA ALA A 1037 -3.51 -42.11 19.04
C ALA A 1037 -2.02 -42.16 18.70
N GLY A 1038 -1.64 -43.15 17.90
CA GLY A 1038 -0.29 -43.28 17.41
C GLY A 1038 -0.31 -43.77 15.97
N SER A 1039 0.72 -43.39 15.22
CA SER A 1039 1.06 -43.97 13.93
C SER A 1039 2.57 -44.01 13.80
N THR A 1040 3.07 -44.70 12.78
CA THR A 1040 4.50 -44.74 12.48
C THR A 1040 4.71 -44.21 11.08
N THR A 1041 5.61 -43.25 10.94
CA THR A 1041 6.10 -42.80 9.64
C THR A 1041 7.30 -43.65 9.24
N LEU A 1042 7.08 -44.52 8.27
CA LEU A 1042 8.02 -45.56 7.86
C LEU A 1042 9.10 -45.01 6.92
N ALA A 1043 10.35 -45.42 7.12
CA ALA A 1043 11.42 -45.18 6.16
C ALA A 1043 11.44 -46.26 5.06
N GLY A 1044 11.74 -45.88 3.81
CA GLY A 1044 11.76 -46.86 2.72
C GLY A 1044 12.25 -46.36 1.37
N ILE A 1045 12.64 -47.33 0.54
CA ILE A 1045 13.07 -47.16 -0.86
C ILE A 1045 12.19 -48.05 -1.74
N SER A 1046 11.45 -47.46 -2.68
CA SER A 1046 10.48 -48.20 -3.51
C SER A 1046 11.12 -49.41 -4.20
N GLY A 1047 10.61 -50.61 -3.90
CA GLY A 1047 11.05 -51.86 -4.49
C GLY A 1047 12.43 -52.37 -4.03
N MET A 1048 13.10 -51.73 -3.06
CA MET A 1048 14.49 -52.07 -2.72
C MET A 1048 14.75 -52.32 -1.23
N ALA A 1049 14.42 -51.39 -0.33
CA ALA A 1049 14.75 -51.50 1.09
C ALA A 1049 13.73 -50.83 2.01
N GLY A 1050 13.65 -51.26 3.29
CA GLY A 1050 12.69 -50.74 4.26
C GLY A 1050 11.24 -51.01 3.85
N ASN A 1051 10.39 -49.98 3.92
CA ASN A 1051 9.06 -50.04 3.33
C ASN A 1051 9.13 -50.03 1.78
N THR A 1052 9.31 -51.20 1.18
CA THR A 1052 9.44 -51.36 -0.29
C THR A 1052 8.16 -51.06 -1.06
N ALA A 1053 7.01 -51.06 -0.38
CA ALA A 1053 5.70 -50.75 -0.96
C ALA A 1053 5.45 -49.25 -1.14
N VAL A 1054 6.32 -48.39 -0.59
CA VAL A 1054 6.15 -46.93 -0.66
C VAL A 1054 6.14 -46.40 -2.09
N ARG A 1055 5.23 -45.48 -2.41
CA ARG A 1055 5.11 -44.81 -3.70
C ARG A 1055 5.08 -43.29 -3.55
N SER A 1056 5.48 -42.56 -4.59
CA SER A 1056 5.56 -41.10 -4.57
C SER A 1056 4.22 -40.39 -4.36
N GLY A 1057 3.10 -41.04 -4.69
CA GLY A 1057 1.74 -40.55 -4.50
C GLY A 1057 1.02 -41.08 -3.24
N ASP A 1058 1.70 -41.84 -2.38
CA ASP A 1058 1.09 -42.36 -1.16
C ASP A 1058 0.67 -41.22 -0.23
N ARG A 1059 -0.42 -41.43 0.49
CA ARG A 1059 -0.85 -40.47 1.52
C ARG A 1059 0.14 -40.47 2.68
N GLU A 1060 0.40 -39.28 3.19
CA GLU A 1060 1.22 -39.07 4.39
C GLU A 1060 0.68 -39.89 5.58
N THR A 1061 1.57 -40.56 6.33
CA THR A 1061 1.22 -41.50 7.41
C THR A 1061 1.08 -40.84 8.78
N GLY A 1062 1.14 -39.50 8.82
CA GLY A 1062 0.95 -38.69 10.03
C GLY A 1062 -0.46 -38.80 10.61
N ILE A 1063 -0.61 -38.45 11.89
CA ILE A 1063 -1.91 -38.37 12.57
C ILE A 1063 -2.31 -36.91 12.80
N ALA A 1064 -3.60 -36.62 12.67
CA ALA A 1064 -4.14 -35.32 13.05
C ALA A 1064 -4.20 -35.18 14.59
N PRO A 1065 -4.16 -33.94 15.12
CA PRO A 1065 -4.40 -33.70 16.54
C PRO A 1065 -5.77 -34.27 16.96
N ILE A 1066 -5.77 -35.16 17.94
CA ILE A 1066 -7.00 -35.79 18.45
C ILE A 1066 -7.70 -34.95 19.52
N PHE A 1067 -7.00 -33.94 20.06
CA PHE A 1067 -7.52 -33.04 21.07
C PHE A 1067 -8.41 -31.97 20.43
N ASN A 1068 -9.70 -31.97 20.79
CA ASN A 1068 -10.62 -30.88 20.47
C ASN A 1068 -11.24 -30.38 21.76
N ALA A 1069 -10.82 -29.20 22.20
CA ALA A 1069 -11.26 -28.60 23.47
C ALA A 1069 -12.79 -28.46 23.57
N SER A 1070 -13.46 -28.14 22.47
CA SER A 1070 -14.92 -27.94 22.38
C SER A 1070 -15.70 -29.24 22.45
N ARG A 1071 -15.15 -30.32 21.86
CA ARG A 1071 -15.72 -31.67 21.92
C ARG A 1071 -15.49 -32.29 23.30
N CYS A 1072 -14.26 -32.26 23.78
CA CYS A 1072 -13.86 -32.81 25.08
C CYS A 1072 -14.69 -32.16 26.21
N ARG A 1073 -14.84 -30.82 26.23
CA ARG A 1073 -15.70 -30.17 27.24
C ARG A 1073 -17.19 -30.47 27.08
N ARG A 1074 -17.69 -30.67 25.86
CA ARG A 1074 -19.09 -31.10 25.66
C ARG A 1074 -19.32 -32.50 26.22
N THR A 1075 -18.35 -33.39 26.09
CA THR A 1075 -18.36 -34.72 26.71
C THR A 1075 -18.30 -34.62 28.23
N LEU A 1076 -17.42 -33.77 28.77
CA LEU A 1076 -17.25 -33.54 30.21
C LEU A 1076 -18.44 -32.83 30.89
N MET A 1077 -19.23 -32.03 30.14
CA MET A 1077 -20.44 -31.38 30.65
C MET A 1077 -21.72 -32.22 30.49
N ARG A 1078 -21.67 -33.30 29.69
CA ARG A 1078 -22.81 -34.21 29.45
C ARG A 1078 -22.77 -35.47 30.33
N ARG A 1079 -21.64 -35.75 30.98
CA ARG A 1079 -21.42 -36.84 31.94
C ARG A 1079 -21.33 -36.27 33.34
#